data_AF-A0A964MBI9-F1
#
_entry.id   AF-A0A964MBI9-F1
#
_cell.length_a   1.000
_cell.length_b   1.000
_cell.length_c   1.000
_cell.angle_alpha   90.00
_cell.angle_beta   90.00
_cell.angle_gamma   90.00
#
_symmetry.space_group_name_H-M   'P 1'
#
loop_
_entity.id
_entity.type
_entity.pdbx_description
1 polymer ?
#
loop_
_entity_poly.entity_id
_entity_poly.type
_entity_poly.pdbx_seq_one_letter_code
_entity_poly.pdbx_strand_id
1 'polypeptide(L)'
;APAAKRFAAADRLRLFAASSLREFRAVAGNLYFGVILIFGVLFTLVNARNIGRMYDTEVWPVTASVLENFHGMFVVFIMIVLTFFAGEAVWRDRDRRSAQILDAMPVPDWLPVAARLAGLALVMALMMAVLMATGIAFQTFSGFHRYQPGLYLTDLLAFRLPDYLLLVALTMAVHVLVNSKYLAHFTMIGYYLATSFMSQFGLEHNLYQFSSDPGYRYSDMNGYGGYLPGFVSFKLYWACLAVLLGLLSHLFTVRGTGSSPKERLAAARRRLTRPVAVAGLIAAAGFVVLGGWIYYNTNVLNTYRSGKRQEQLQAEYERLYKGRFQGLPQPRIADSRVAVEFYPSRQAVTLAGRYVLANRSGRPVDTLVLAIPKEELQVRLLAADRPWREAVYDRPRGIVAYALERPLAPGDSLELRFDLACAVRGFRSKGLNTDLAANGAFINNKDYLPAIGYQEDGELSDDRIRKRNGLAPRPRMATVDDSLARMNTYIGSDGDWIRFSCTVGTDSGLTALAPGYLQREWYDHGRHYFQYAMDCPIFNFYSFLSGRWEVKRDDWNGIAIAVYHHRAHSYNVDRMIAAVKRSLDYYTANFGPYQHRQVRIIEFPRYQSFAQSFPNTIPYSEAIGFIARVDKRKRDEVDYVTWVTAHEVAHQWWAHQVIGGNVQGATLLSEVLAQYSSLQVLRASHGEA
;
A
#
# COMPACT_ATOMS: atom_id res chain seq x y z
N ALA A 1 -43.28 -29.80 -45.45
CA ALA A 1 -42.66 -29.33 -44.19
C ALA A 1 -41.42 -28.52 -44.54
N PRO A 2 -41.31 -27.22 -44.16
CA PRO A 2 -40.08 -26.49 -44.42
C PRO A 2 -38.98 -27.10 -43.56
N ALA A 3 -37.86 -27.46 -44.20
CA ALA A 3 -36.70 -28.04 -43.54
C ALA A 3 -36.26 -27.14 -42.38
N ALA A 4 -36.44 -27.62 -41.15
CA ALA A 4 -35.92 -26.95 -39.97
C ALA A 4 -34.39 -26.93 -40.10
N LYS A 5 -33.82 -25.81 -40.58
CA LYS A 5 -32.38 -25.58 -40.61
C LYS A 5 -31.87 -25.65 -39.17
N ARG A 6 -31.44 -26.83 -38.74
CA ARG A 6 -30.71 -27.04 -37.49
C ARG A 6 -29.32 -26.44 -37.69
N PHE A 7 -29.16 -25.17 -37.35
CA PHE A 7 -27.82 -24.58 -37.23
C PHE A 7 -27.03 -25.38 -36.21
N ALA A 8 -25.93 -26.00 -36.64
CA ALA A 8 -25.07 -26.78 -35.77
C ALA A 8 -24.44 -25.86 -34.70
N ALA A 9 -23.99 -26.44 -33.59
CA ALA A 9 -23.29 -25.67 -32.55
C ALA A 9 -22.09 -24.89 -33.12
N ALA A 10 -21.39 -25.48 -34.09
CA ALA A 10 -20.28 -24.84 -34.82
C ALA A 10 -20.71 -23.58 -35.60
N ASP A 11 -21.88 -23.59 -36.25
CA ASP A 11 -22.38 -22.42 -37.00
C ASP A 11 -22.71 -21.26 -36.06
N ARG A 12 -23.25 -21.57 -34.88
CA ARG A 12 -23.55 -20.57 -33.85
C ARG A 12 -22.27 -19.94 -33.28
N LEU A 13 -21.22 -20.75 -33.07
CA LEU A 13 -19.90 -20.25 -32.64
C LEU A 13 -19.24 -19.39 -33.71
N ARG A 14 -19.30 -19.79 -34.99
CA ARG A 14 -18.81 -18.97 -36.11
C ARG A 14 -19.56 -17.65 -36.20
N LEU A 15 -20.89 -17.67 -36.07
CA LEU A 15 -21.71 -16.47 -36.09
C LEU A 15 -21.46 -15.56 -34.88
N PHE A 16 -21.21 -16.13 -33.70
CA PHE A 16 -20.80 -15.41 -32.50
C PHE A 16 -19.46 -14.70 -32.71
N ALA A 17 -18.44 -15.41 -33.20
CA ALA A 17 -17.12 -14.84 -33.46
C ALA A 17 -17.20 -13.72 -34.51
N ALA A 18 -17.89 -13.97 -35.64
CA ALA A 18 -18.08 -12.98 -36.69
C ALA A 18 -18.86 -11.75 -36.19
N SER A 19 -19.89 -11.95 -35.36
CA SER A 19 -20.66 -10.86 -34.77
C SER A 19 -19.84 -10.05 -33.76
N SER A 20 -19.07 -10.72 -32.90
CA SER A 20 -18.19 -10.06 -31.93
C SER A 20 -17.12 -9.23 -32.63
N LEU A 21 -16.52 -9.76 -33.69
CA LEU A 21 -15.54 -9.04 -34.50
C LEU A 21 -16.15 -7.83 -35.23
N ARG A 22 -17.41 -7.96 -35.69
CA ARG A 22 -18.15 -6.84 -36.26
C ARG A 22 -18.43 -5.76 -35.23
N GLU A 23 -18.83 -6.13 -34.00
CA GLU A 23 -19.01 -5.16 -32.91
C GLU A 23 -17.70 -4.44 -32.56
N PHE A 24 -16.61 -5.20 -32.43
CA PHE A 24 -15.27 -4.65 -32.24
C PHE A 24 -14.90 -3.67 -33.36
N ARG A 25 -15.01 -4.07 -34.62
CA ARG A 25 -14.67 -3.21 -35.78
C ARG A 25 -15.54 -1.97 -35.87
N ALA A 26 -16.82 -2.05 -35.48
CA ALA A 26 -17.70 -0.90 -35.46
C ALA A 26 -17.28 0.18 -34.44
N VAL A 27 -16.68 -0.24 -33.31
CA VAL A 27 -16.11 0.70 -32.33
C VAL A 27 -14.71 1.13 -32.73
N ALA A 28 -13.82 0.18 -33.03
CA ALA A 28 -12.42 0.45 -33.37
C ALA A 28 -12.26 1.29 -34.66
N GLY A 29 -13.16 1.12 -35.63
CA GLY A 29 -13.22 1.91 -36.85
C GLY A 29 -13.98 3.23 -36.72
N ASN A 30 -14.51 3.56 -35.54
CA ASN A 30 -15.23 4.81 -35.32
C ASN A 30 -14.25 5.98 -35.16
N LEU A 31 -14.50 7.10 -35.87
CA LEU A 31 -13.68 8.30 -35.80
C LEU A 31 -13.53 8.83 -34.36
N TYR A 32 -14.63 8.88 -33.59
CA TYR A 32 -14.60 9.37 -32.21
C TYR A 32 -13.75 8.48 -31.29
N PHE A 33 -13.78 7.16 -31.51
CA PHE A 33 -12.91 6.24 -30.77
C PHE A 33 -11.44 6.53 -31.08
N GLY A 34 -11.09 6.66 -32.38
CA GLY A 34 -9.74 7.01 -32.80
C GLY A 34 -9.26 8.33 -32.20
N VAL A 35 -10.11 9.37 -32.19
CA VAL A 35 -9.79 10.68 -31.58
C VAL A 35 -9.56 10.56 -30.08
N ILE A 36 -10.45 9.87 -29.34
CA ILE A 36 -10.29 9.68 -27.88
C ILE A 36 -9.02 8.88 -27.58
N LEU A 37 -8.73 7.84 -28.36
CA LEU A 37 -7.54 7.01 -28.21
C LEU A 37 -6.25 7.82 -28.42
N ILE A 38 -6.19 8.59 -29.52
CA ILE A 38 -5.04 9.47 -29.82
C ILE A 38 -4.87 10.51 -28.73
N PHE A 39 -5.95 11.16 -28.30
CA PHE A 39 -5.88 12.16 -27.24
C PHE A 39 -5.43 11.55 -25.91
N GLY A 40 -5.87 10.33 -25.57
CA GLY A 40 -5.40 9.63 -24.38
C GLY A 40 -3.91 9.27 -24.43
N VAL A 41 -3.41 8.84 -25.59
CA VAL A 41 -1.98 8.57 -25.82
C VAL A 41 -1.17 9.87 -25.70
N LEU A 42 -1.61 10.94 -26.38
CA LEU A 42 -0.94 12.24 -26.33
C LEU A 42 -0.94 12.81 -24.92
N PHE A 43 -2.08 12.77 -24.21
CA PHE A 43 -2.18 13.21 -22.83
C PHE A 43 -1.20 12.45 -21.93
N THR A 44 -1.12 11.14 -22.09
CA THR A 44 -0.18 10.30 -21.32
C THR A 44 1.27 10.66 -21.64
N LEU A 45 1.63 10.84 -22.91
CA LEU A 45 3.00 11.18 -23.33
C LEU A 45 3.42 12.59 -22.90
N VAL A 46 2.52 13.58 -22.99
CA VAL A 46 2.78 14.96 -22.55
C VAL A 46 3.05 14.99 -21.04
N ASN A 47 2.31 14.20 -20.27
CA ASN A 47 2.47 14.12 -18.82
C ASN A 47 3.52 13.09 -18.38
N ALA A 48 4.08 12.29 -19.29
CA ALA A 48 5.03 11.23 -18.96
C ALA A 48 6.33 11.76 -18.33
N ARG A 49 6.71 13.01 -18.60
CA ARG A 49 7.87 13.66 -17.96
C ARG A 49 7.69 13.90 -16.45
N ASN A 50 6.45 13.88 -15.97
CA ASN A 50 6.15 14.04 -14.54
C ASN A 50 6.15 12.70 -13.78
N ILE A 51 6.48 11.59 -14.43
CA ILE A 51 6.45 10.26 -13.82
C ILE A 51 7.48 10.15 -12.71
N GLY A 52 6.99 9.92 -11.49
CA GLY A 52 7.82 9.71 -10.32
C GLY A 52 8.82 10.83 -10.05
N ARG A 53 8.63 12.01 -10.64
CA ARG A 53 9.54 13.13 -10.54
C ARG A 53 9.57 13.61 -9.09
N MET A 54 10.76 13.68 -8.52
CA MET A 54 10.98 14.10 -7.12
C MET A 54 12.00 15.23 -7.11
N TYR A 55 11.68 16.36 -6.48
CA TYR A 55 12.56 17.54 -6.43
C TYR A 55 13.12 17.92 -7.82
N ASP A 56 12.21 18.07 -8.78
CA ASP A 56 12.50 18.36 -10.19
C ASP A 56 13.37 17.34 -10.94
N THR A 57 13.72 16.21 -10.32
CA THR A 57 14.55 15.17 -10.91
C THR A 57 13.72 13.98 -11.38
N GLU A 58 13.98 13.55 -12.60
CA GLU A 58 13.33 12.39 -13.19
C GLU A 58 13.77 11.08 -12.49
N VAL A 59 12.90 10.07 -12.52
CA VAL A 59 13.27 8.69 -12.19
C VAL A 59 13.43 7.88 -13.47
N TRP A 60 14.24 6.82 -13.41
CA TRP A 60 14.28 5.84 -14.49
C TRP A 60 12.86 5.29 -14.72
N PRO A 61 12.41 5.18 -15.99
CA PRO A 61 11.07 4.72 -16.31
C PRO A 61 11.00 3.19 -16.19
N VAL A 62 11.23 2.66 -14.98
CA VAL A 62 11.09 1.24 -14.66
C VAL A 62 9.66 0.80 -14.97
N THR A 63 9.49 -0.42 -15.49
CA THR A 63 8.21 -0.88 -16.06
C THR A 63 7.05 -0.74 -15.07
N ALA A 64 7.27 -1.03 -13.78
CA ALA A 64 6.26 -0.87 -12.74
C ALA A 64 5.80 0.59 -12.52
N SER A 65 6.72 1.56 -12.63
CA SER A 65 6.38 2.99 -12.53
C SER A 65 5.62 3.46 -13.76
N VAL A 66 6.06 3.05 -14.96
CA VAL A 66 5.36 3.36 -16.22
C VAL A 66 3.94 2.80 -16.21
N LEU A 67 3.74 1.55 -15.81
CA LEU A 67 2.42 0.92 -15.71
C LEU A 67 1.49 1.63 -14.74
N GLU A 68 1.93 1.93 -13.51
CA GLU A 68 1.09 2.60 -12.50
C GLU A 68 0.64 3.98 -13.00
N ASN A 69 1.60 4.79 -13.45
CA ASN A 69 1.33 6.17 -13.87
C ASN A 69 0.55 6.26 -15.18
N PHE A 70 0.93 5.49 -16.21
CA PHE A 70 0.27 5.55 -17.52
C PHE A 70 -1.20 5.16 -17.42
N HIS A 71 -1.53 4.10 -16.67
CA HIS A 71 -2.92 3.76 -16.45
C HIS A 71 -3.66 4.79 -15.62
N GLY A 72 -3.04 5.35 -14.58
CA GLY A 72 -3.65 6.44 -13.80
C GLY A 72 -4.06 7.63 -14.66
N MET A 73 -3.24 7.97 -15.66
CA MET A 73 -3.55 9.02 -16.65
C MET A 73 -4.56 8.57 -17.72
N PHE A 74 -4.53 7.29 -18.10
CA PHE A 74 -5.29 6.76 -19.22
C PHE A 74 -6.70 6.25 -18.84
N VAL A 75 -6.96 5.98 -17.56
CA VAL A 75 -8.22 5.40 -17.06
C VAL A 75 -9.44 6.25 -17.40
N VAL A 76 -9.32 7.58 -17.40
CA VAL A 76 -10.44 8.49 -17.74
C VAL A 76 -10.91 8.26 -19.17
N PHE A 77 -9.99 8.07 -20.12
CA PHE A 77 -10.32 7.79 -21.52
C PHE A 77 -10.97 6.42 -21.68
N ILE A 78 -10.51 5.42 -20.92
CA ILE A 78 -11.15 4.10 -20.87
C ILE A 78 -12.58 4.23 -20.36
N MET A 79 -12.81 4.99 -19.28
CA MET A 79 -14.16 5.19 -18.73
C MET A 79 -15.08 5.92 -19.72
N ILE A 80 -14.58 6.92 -20.44
CA ILE A 80 -15.34 7.62 -21.49
C ILE A 80 -15.71 6.65 -22.61
N VAL A 81 -14.74 5.90 -23.15
CA VAL A 81 -14.97 4.93 -24.21
C VAL A 81 -15.96 3.86 -23.76
N LEU A 82 -15.77 3.31 -22.56
CA LEU A 82 -16.61 2.27 -22.01
C LEU A 82 -18.06 2.76 -21.87
N THR A 83 -18.26 3.94 -21.29
CA THR A 83 -19.61 4.49 -21.05
C THR A 83 -20.31 4.85 -22.35
N PHE A 84 -19.61 5.50 -23.28
CA PHE A 84 -20.19 5.95 -24.54
C PHE A 84 -20.42 4.79 -25.53
N PHE A 85 -19.38 3.99 -25.79
CA PHE A 85 -19.45 2.94 -26.81
C PHE A 85 -20.21 1.70 -26.36
N ALA A 86 -20.35 1.43 -25.06
CA ALA A 86 -21.29 0.42 -24.60
C ALA A 86 -22.74 0.86 -24.88
N GLY A 87 -23.05 2.15 -24.70
CA GLY A 87 -24.34 2.72 -25.07
C GLY A 87 -24.60 2.64 -26.58
N GLU A 88 -23.63 3.06 -27.39
CA GLU A 88 -23.72 2.93 -28.86
C GLU A 88 -23.91 1.48 -29.28
N ALA A 89 -23.15 0.52 -28.73
CA ALA A 89 -23.30 -0.90 -29.06
C ALA A 89 -24.72 -1.43 -28.80
N VAL A 90 -25.40 -0.96 -27.75
CA VAL A 90 -26.78 -1.38 -27.43
C VAL A 90 -27.82 -0.71 -28.35
N TRP A 91 -27.64 0.57 -28.67
CA TRP A 91 -28.64 1.41 -29.33
C TRP A 91 -28.48 1.56 -30.84
N ARG A 92 -27.29 1.31 -31.40
CA ARG A 92 -26.92 1.52 -32.81
C ARG A 92 -27.94 0.95 -33.79
N ASP A 93 -28.43 -0.25 -33.55
CA ASP A 93 -29.35 -0.93 -34.47
C ASP A 93 -30.71 -0.23 -34.54
N ARG A 94 -31.15 0.38 -33.42
CA ARG A 94 -32.38 1.18 -33.33
C ARG A 94 -32.19 2.57 -33.92
N ASP A 95 -31.06 3.22 -33.63
CA ASP A 95 -30.72 4.54 -34.16
C ASP A 95 -30.64 4.51 -35.70
N ARG A 96 -30.14 3.40 -36.27
CA ARG A 96 -30.09 3.15 -37.73
C ARG A 96 -31.38 2.59 -38.31
N ARG A 97 -32.47 2.48 -37.53
CA ARG A 97 -33.77 1.91 -37.93
C ARG A 97 -33.70 0.49 -38.53
N SER A 98 -32.66 -0.26 -38.17
CA SER A 98 -32.40 -1.63 -38.66
C SER A 98 -32.81 -2.73 -37.68
N ALA A 99 -33.18 -2.35 -36.46
CA ALA A 99 -33.52 -3.29 -35.38
C ALA A 99 -34.61 -4.29 -35.78
N GLN A 100 -35.69 -3.87 -36.45
CA GLN A 100 -36.77 -4.78 -36.85
C GLN A 100 -36.30 -5.86 -37.85
N ILE A 101 -35.38 -5.52 -38.74
CA ILE A 101 -34.81 -6.45 -39.73
C ILE A 101 -33.93 -7.49 -39.01
N LEU A 102 -33.09 -7.03 -38.09
CA LEU A 102 -32.22 -7.90 -37.29
C LEU A 102 -33.03 -8.79 -36.34
N ASP A 103 -34.11 -8.26 -35.77
CA ASP A 103 -34.99 -8.96 -34.86
C ASP A 103 -35.76 -10.10 -35.55
N ALA A 104 -36.04 -9.98 -36.85
CA ALA A 104 -36.68 -11.02 -37.66
C ALA A 104 -35.75 -12.18 -38.06
N MET A 105 -34.43 -12.03 -37.88
CA MET A 105 -33.47 -13.09 -38.26
C MET A 105 -33.60 -14.32 -37.34
N PRO A 106 -33.39 -15.56 -37.84
CA PRO A 106 -33.46 -16.78 -37.04
C PRO A 106 -32.21 -16.98 -36.16
N VAL A 107 -31.77 -15.92 -35.48
CA VAL A 107 -30.63 -15.93 -34.54
C VAL A 107 -31.12 -16.06 -33.09
N PRO A 108 -30.42 -16.81 -32.23
CA PRO A 108 -30.77 -16.91 -30.81
C PRO A 108 -30.68 -15.56 -30.09
N ASP A 109 -31.57 -15.32 -29.12
CA ASP A 109 -31.64 -14.06 -28.34
C ASP A 109 -30.39 -13.75 -27.51
N TRP A 110 -29.61 -14.76 -27.12
CA TRP A 110 -28.37 -14.56 -26.34
C TRP A 110 -27.21 -14.02 -27.21
N LEU A 111 -27.26 -14.29 -28.52
CA LEU A 111 -26.13 -14.10 -29.42
C LEU A 111 -25.77 -12.62 -29.62
N PRO A 112 -26.71 -11.69 -29.88
CA PRO A 112 -26.37 -10.27 -30.03
C PRO A 112 -25.80 -9.66 -28.73
N VAL A 113 -26.35 -10.06 -27.59
CA VAL A 113 -25.93 -9.59 -26.26
C VAL A 113 -24.50 -10.05 -25.97
N ALA A 114 -24.23 -11.35 -26.15
CA ALA A 114 -22.89 -11.90 -25.97
C ALA A 114 -21.88 -11.31 -26.96
N ALA A 115 -22.28 -11.10 -28.22
CA ALA A 115 -21.41 -10.54 -29.25
C ALA A 115 -21.01 -9.08 -28.94
N ARG A 116 -21.93 -8.28 -28.40
CA ARG A 116 -21.63 -6.90 -27.95
C ARG A 116 -20.67 -6.89 -26.76
N LEU A 117 -20.90 -7.75 -25.76
CA LEU A 117 -19.96 -7.91 -24.64
C LEU A 117 -18.56 -8.30 -25.11
N ALA A 118 -18.46 -9.31 -25.98
CA ALA A 118 -17.17 -9.76 -26.51
C ALA A 118 -16.51 -8.70 -27.41
N GLY A 119 -17.29 -7.99 -28.22
CA GLY A 119 -16.78 -6.88 -29.03
C GLY A 119 -16.20 -5.76 -28.18
N LEU A 120 -16.91 -5.33 -27.13
CA LEU A 120 -16.43 -4.32 -26.18
C LEU A 120 -15.23 -4.82 -25.37
N ALA A 121 -15.20 -6.10 -24.98
CA ALA A 121 -14.05 -6.72 -24.34
C ALA A 121 -12.79 -6.64 -25.22
N LEU A 122 -12.91 -6.89 -26.53
CA LEU A 122 -11.82 -6.72 -27.49
C LEU A 122 -11.39 -5.25 -27.63
N VAL A 123 -12.32 -4.29 -27.53
CA VAL A 123 -11.97 -2.86 -27.50
C VAL A 123 -11.15 -2.53 -26.26
N MET A 124 -11.54 -3.04 -25.08
CA MET A 124 -10.76 -2.84 -23.85
C MET A 124 -9.36 -3.48 -23.96
N ALA A 125 -9.27 -4.68 -24.55
CA ALA A 125 -7.97 -5.33 -24.81
C ALA A 125 -7.11 -4.54 -25.81
N LEU A 126 -7.71 -3.95 -26.85
CA LEU A 126 -7.02 -3.05 -27.77
C LEU A 126 -6.47 -1.82 -27.04
N MET A 127 -7.26 -1.20 -26.17
CA MET A 127 -6.80 -0.05 -25.37
C MET A 127 -5.64 -0.43 -24.46
N MET A 128 -5.66 -1.61 -23.83
CA MET A 128 -4.53 -2.14 -23.06
C MET A 128 -3.28 -2.35 -23.92
N ALA A 129 -3.44 -2.91 -25.13
CA ALA A 129 -2.31 -3.11 -26.05
C ALA A 129 -1.69 -1.77 -26.51
N VAL A 130 -2.52 -0.75 -26.76
CA VAL A 130 -2.03 0.60 -27.08
C VAL A 130 -1.30 1.22 -25.89
N LEU A 131 -1.79 1.03 -24.67
CA LEU A 131 -1.11 1.50 -23.46
C LEU A 131 0.25 0.81 -23.27
N MET A 132 0.33 -0.50 -23.52
CA MET A 132 1.58 -1.26 -23.51
C MET A 132 2.57 -0.72 -24.53
N ALA A 133 2.14 -0.55 -25.79
CA ALA A 133 2.98 -0.01 -26.86
C ALA A 133 3.47 1.40 -26.54
N THR A 134 2.61 2.25 -25.98
CA THR A 134 2.95 3.61 -25.55
C THR A 134 3.99 3.59 -24.43
N GLY A 135 3.84 2.68 -23.46
CA GLY A 135 4.81 2.46 -22.38
C GLY A 135 6.18 2.05 -22.90
N ILE A 136 6.24 1.04 -23.77
CA ILE A 136 7.49 0.56 -24.38
C ILE A 136 8.14 1.66 -25.22
N ALA A 137 7.35 2.38 -26.01
CA ALA A 137 7.84 3.51 -26.80
C ALA A 137 8.47 4.59 -25.90
N PHE A 138 7.77 4.98 -24.83
CA PHE A 138 8.28 5.94 -23.86
C PHE A 138 9.59 5.48 -23.22
N GLN A 139 9.65 4.23 -22.71
CA GLN A 139 10.88 3.67 -22.14
C GLN A 139 12.04 3.73 -23.15
N THR A 140 11.78 3.37 -24.42
CA THR A 140 12.76 3.39 -25.50
C THR A 140 13.29 4.81 -25.78
N PHE A 141 12.40 5.79 -25.94
CA PHE A 141 12.79 7.17 -26.22
C PHE A 141 13.42 7.86 -25.00
N SER A 142 13.15 7.37 -23.80
CA SER A 142 13.83 7.79 -22.57
C SER A 142 15.20 7.12 -22.37
N GLY A 143 15.62 6.19 -23.23
CA GLY A 143 16.91 5.48 -23.13
C GLY A 143 16.93 4.32 -22.13
N PHE A 144 15.76 3.79 -21.76
CA PHE A 144 15.62 2.65 -20.85
C PHE A 144 15.17 1.41 -21.63
N HIS A 145 16.06 0.42 -21.74
CA HIS A 145 15.83 -0.77 -22.57
C HIS A 145 15.56 -2.06 -21.77
N ARG A 146 15.46 -1.98 -20.45
CA ARG A 146 15.14 -3.13 -19.59
C ARG A 146 13.64 -3.35 -19.52
N TYR A 147 13.04 -3.74 -20.64
CA TYR A 147 11.62 -4.03 -20.73
C TYR A 147 11.27 -5.29 -19.94
N GLN A 148 10.14 -5.28 -19.24
CA GLN A 148 9.56 -6.45 -18.60
C GLN A 148 8.21 -6.79 -19.27
N PRO A 149 8.20 -7.43 -20.46
CA PRO A 149 6.96 -7.72 -21.19
C PRO A 149 6.01 -8.63 -20.39
N GLY A 150 6.55 -9.56 -19.61
CA GLY A 150 5.75 -10.37 -18.69
C GLY A 150 5.00 -9.53 -17.65
N LEU A 151 5.62 -8.48 -17.12
CA LEU A 151 4.97 -7.55 -16.19
C LEU A 151 3.88 -6.74 -16.90
N TYR A 152 4.14 -6.21 -18.11
CA TYR A 152 3.11 -5.54 -18.92
C TYR A 152 1.87 -6.42 -19.15
N LEU A 153 2.09 -7.66 -19.60
CA LEU A 153 0.99 -8.59 -19.88
C LEU A 153 0.22 -8.94 -18.61
N THR A 154 0.93 -9.21 -17.52
CA THR A 154 0.30 -9.56 -16.24
C THR A 154 -0.53 -8.38 -15.70
N ASP A 155 0.05 -7.19 -15.60
CA ASP A 155 -0.63 -6.01 -15.07
C ASP A 155 -1.85 -5.61 -15.91
N LEU A 156 -1.66 -5.46 -17.23
CA LEU A 156 -2.70 -4.94 -18.10
C LEU A 156 -3.80 -5.97 -18.37
N LEU A 157 -3.45 -7.24 -18.56
CA LEU A 157 -4.43 -8.27 -18.96
C LEU A 157 -4.97 -9.09 -17.78
N ALA A 158 -4.16 -9.36 -16.76
CA ALA A 158 -4.61 -10.17 -15.62
C ALA A 158 -5.16 -9.33 -14.46
N PHE A 159 -4.66 -8.10 -14.27
CA PHE A 159 -5.18 -7.22 -13.21
C PHE A 159 -6.22 -6.21 -13.73
N ARG A 160 -5.88 -5.42 -14.76
CA ARG A 160 -6.70 -4.27 -15.17
C ARG A 160 -7.83 -4.61 -16.12
N LEU A 161 -7.59 -5.46 -17.11
CA LEU A 161 -8.64 -5.85 -18.05
C LEU A 161 -9.89 -6.42 -17.34
N PRO A 162 -9.79 -7.31 -16.32
CA PRO A 162 -10.96 -7.77 -15.58
C PRO A 162 -11.84 -6.65 -15.02
N ASP A 163 -11.26 -5.56 -14.50
CA ASP A 163 -12.04 -4.41 -14.01
C ASP A 163 -12.92 -3.81 -15.09
N TYR A 164 -12.33 -3.60 -16.27
CA TYR A 164 -13.06 -3.05 -17.39
C TYR A 164 -14.10 -4.02 -17.95
N LEU A 165 -13.83 -5.33 -17.93
CA LEU A 165 -14.82 -6.34 -18.33
C LEU A 165 -16.03 -6.35 -17.40
N LEU A 166 -15.81 -6.22 -16.08
CA LEU A 166 -16.89 -6.09 -15.10
C LEU A 166 -17.72 -4.83 -15.35
N LEU A 167 -17.06 -3.68 -15.57
CA LEU A 167 -17.73 -2.42 -15.88
C LEU A 167 -18.48 -2.45 -17.23
N VAL A 168 -17.97 -3.14 -18.25
CA VAL A 168 -18.69 -3.38 -19.52
C VAL A 168 -19.99 -4.15 -19.26
N ALA A 169 -19.95 -5.21 -18.45
CA ALA A 169 -21.14 -5.97 -18.10
C ALA A 169 -22.18 -5.12 -17.34
N LEU A 170 -21.74 -4.32 -16.37
CA LEU A 170 -22.60 -3.38 -15.63
C LEU A 170 -23.24 -2.35 -16.57
N THR A 171 -22.42 -1.71 -17.41
CA THR A 171 -22.88 -0.65 -18.31
C THR A 171 -23.91 -1.19 -19.29
N MET A 172 -23.66 -2.35 -19.88
CA MET A 172 -24.61 -2.97 -20.79
C MET A 172 -25.93 -3.32 -20.09
N ALA A 173 -25.88 -3.84 -18.86
CA ALA A 173 -27.07 -4.13 -18.07
C ALA A 173 -27.88 -2.87 -17.79
N VAL A 174 -27.23 -1.76 -17.40
CA VAL A 174 -27.90 -0.47 -17.19
C VAL A 174 -28.59 0.00 -18.48
N HIS A 175 -27.91 -0.03 -19.62
CA HIS A 175 -28.50 0.38 -20.91
C HIS A 175 -29.70 -0.49 -21.33
N VAL A 176 -29.65 -1.79 -21.06
CA VAL A 176 -30.76 -2.70 -21.36
C VAL A 176 -31.94 -2.50 -20.40
N LEU A 177 -31.69 -2.38 -19.10
CA LEU A 177 -32.75 -2.30 -18.09
C LEU A 177 -33.49 -0.96 -18.15
N VAL A 178 -32.76 0.15 -18.14
CA VAL A 178 -33.31 1.52 -18.21
C VAL A 178 -34.06 1.75 -19.52
N ASN A 179 -33.61 1.12 -20.62
CA ASN A 179 -34.23 1.22 -21.94
C ASN A 179 -34.47 2.68 -22.40
N SER A 180 -33.58 3.59 -22.00
CA SER A 180 -33.46 4.95 -22.52
C SER A 180 -31.97 5.28 -22.69
N LYS A 181 -31.57 5.67 -23.90
CA LYS A 181 -30.15 5.92 -24.24
C LYS A 181 -29.55 6.98 -23.31
N TYR A 182 -30.16 8.15 -23.21
CA TYR A 182 -29.64 9.26 -22.41
C TYR A 182 -29.72 8.97 -20.91
N LEU A 183 -30.84 8.44 -20.42
CA LEU A 183 -31.00 8.13 -19.00
C LEU A 183 -30.00 7.06 -18.54
N ALA A 184 -29.67 6.08 -19.38
CA ALA A 184 -28.64 5.08 -19.07
C ALA A 184 -27.24 5.70 -18.97
N HIS A 185 -26.87 6.60 -19.88
CA HIS A 185 -25.60 7.34 -19.77
C HIS A 185 -25.55 8.17 -18.47
N PHE A 186 -26.62 8.92 -18.17
CA PHE A 186 -26.71 9.68 -16.91
C PHE A 186 -26.66 8.78 -15.67
N THR A 187 -27.24 7.58 -15.75
CA THR A 187 -27.19 6.60 -14.66
C THR A 187 -25.76 6.11 -14.42
N MET A 188 -24.99 5.83 -15.47
CA MET A 188 -23.58 5.44 -15.33
C MET A 188 -22.71 6.58 -14.79
N ILE A 189 -22.93 7.81 -15.25
CA ILE A 189 -22.24 9.00 -14.70
C ILE A 189 -22.59 9.17 -13.23
N GLY A 190 -23.88 9.07 -12.86
CA GLY A 190 -24.34 9.13 -11.48
C GLY A 190 -23.75 8.01 -10.62
N TYR A 191 -23.59 6.81 -11.17
CA TYR A 191 -22.92 5.69 -10.50
C TYR A 191 -21.46 6.01 -10.19
N TYR A 192 -20.68 6.51 -11.15
CA TYR A 192 -19.27 6.89 -10.90
C TYR A 192 -19.13 8.03 -9.88
N LEU A 193 -20.03 9.01 -9.93
CA LEU A 193 -20.10 10.07 -8.92
C LEU A 193 -20.43 9.49 -7.54
N ALA A 194 -21.47 8.67 -7.43
CA ALA A 194 -21.87 8.06 -6.17
C ALA A 194 -20.74 7.25 -5.53
N THR A 195 -20.05 6.39 -6.31
CA THR A 195 -18.92 5.60 -5.81
C THR A 195 -17.77 6.46 -5.28
N SER A 196 -17.56 7.65 -5.87
CA SER A 196 -16.52 8.59 -5.44
C SER A 196 -16.80 9.22 -4.07
N PHE A 197 -18.06 9.26 -3.62
CA PHE A 197 -18.47 9.84 -2.34
C PHE A 197 -18.80 8.80 -1.25
N MET A 198 -18.89 7.50 -1.57
CA MET A 198 -19.31 6.45 -0.61
C MET A 198 -18.44 6.42 0.66
N SER A 199 -17.14 6.66 0.54
CA SER A 199 -16.21 6.68 1.68
C SER A 199 -16.57 7.74 2.73
N GLN A 200 -17.10 8.90 2.31
CA GLN A 200 -17.53 9.98 3.22
C GLN A 200 -18.73 9.57 4.07
N PHE A 201 -19.54 8.64 3.58
CA PHE A 201 -20.64 8.06 4.34
C PHE A 201 -20.20 6.91 5.26
N GLY A 202 -18.92 6.51 5.22
CA GLY A 202 -18.42 5.32 5.92
C GLY A 202 -18.69 4.02 5.15
N LEU A 203 -19.10 4.12 3.88
CA LEU A 203 -19.37 3.00 3.01
C LEU A 203 -18.12 2.63 2.20
N GLU A 204 -17.10 2.12 2.88
CA GLU A 204 -15.77 1.83 2.33
C GLU A 204 -15.52 0.35 1.98
N HIS A 205 -16.46 -0.56 2.27
CA HIS A 205 -16.22 -1.99 2.12
C HIS A 205 -16.35 -2.43 0.66
N ASN A 206 -15.36 -3.19 0.20
CA ASN A 206 -15.30 -3.69 -1.17
C ASN A 206 -16.36 -4.73 -1.55
N LEU A 207 -17.22 -5.16 -0.62
CA LEU A 207 -18.25 -6.18 -0.91
C LEU A 207 -19.48 -5.59 -1.63
N TYR A 208 -19.70 -4.28 -1.52
CA TYR A 208 -20.81 -3.59 -2.20
C TYR A 208 -20.34 -2.54 -3.22
N GLN A 209 -19.06 -2.19 -3.25
CA GLN A 209 -18.51 -1.33 -4.30
C GLN A 209 -18.20 -2.18 -5.53
N PHE A 210 -19.09 -2.18 -6.52
CA PHE A 210 -18.94 -3.02 -7.72
C PHE A 210 -17.57 -2.84 -8.40
N SER A 211 -16.97 -3.94 -8.84
CA SER A 211 -15.61 -4.02 -9.41
C SER A 211 -14.45 -3.65 -8.47
N SER A 212 -14.70 -3.32 -7.21
CA SER A 212 -13.64 -3.02 -6.24
C SER A 212 -12.90 -4.28 -5.76
N ASP A 213 -11.72 -4.06 -5.20
CA ASP A 213 -10.84 -5.06 -4.60
C ASP A 213 -9.88 -4.38 -3.60
N PRO A 214 -9.10 -5.14 -2.82
CA PRO A 214 -8.21 -4.59 -1.80
C PRO A 214 -7.08 -3.68 -2.33
N GLY A 215 -6.89 -3.60 -3.65
CA GLY A 215 -5.78 -2.94 -4.31
C GLY A 215 -4.56 -3.86 -4.42
N TYR A 216 -3.63 -3.49 -5.29
CA TYR A 216 -2.34 -4.14 -5.44
C TYR A 216 -1.25 -3.11 -5.78
N ARG A 217 -0.01 -3.45 -5.45
CA ARG A 217 1.17 -2.68 -5.85
C ARG A 217 2.32 -3.63 -6.15
N TYR A 218 3.02 -3.39 -7.26
CA TYR A 218 4.21 -4.15 -7.64
C TYR A 218 5.47 -3.47 -7.12
N SER A 219 6.39 -4.26 -6.58
CA SER A 219 7.77 -3.86 -6.21
C SER A 219 8.76 -4.71 -7.01
N ASP A 220 9.85 -4.13 -7.51
CA ASP A 220 10.91 -4.92 -8.17
C ASP A 220 11.59 -5.89 -7.18
N MET A 221 11.53 -5.60 -5.87
CA MET A 221 12.04 -6.50 -4.82
C MET A 221 11.07 -7.63 -4.47
N ASN A 222 9.78 -7.33 -4.29
CA ASN A 222 8.80 -8.25 -3.70
C ASN A 222 7.71 -8.73 -4.69
N GLY A 223 7.74 -8.26 -5.95
CA GLY A 223 6.71 -8.50 -6.94
C GLY A 223 5.32 -8.00 -6.49
N TYR A 224 4.28 -8.76 -6.86
CA TYR A 224 2.91 -8.55 -6.36
C TYR A 224 2.68 -9.12 -4.95
N GLY A 225 3.68 -9.75 -4.32
CA GLY A 225 3.59 -10.26 -2.94
C GLY A 225 2.29 -11.02 -2.62
N GLY A 226 1.72 -10.71 -1.46
CA GLY A 226 0.48 -11.33 -0.94
C GLY A 226 -0.84 -10.76 -1.50
N TYR A 227 -0.82 -9.89 -2.51
CA TYR A 227 -2.05 -9.25 -3.01
C TYR A 227 -2.97 -10.19 -3.82
N LEU A 228 -2.40 -11.22 -4.44
CA LEU A 228 -3.10 -12.05 -5.43
C LEU A 228 -4.34 -12.79 -4.89
N PRO A 229 -4.32 -13.46 -3.71
CA PRO A 229 -5.48 -14.21 -3.22
C PRO A 229 -6.71 -13.33 -3.00
N GLY A 230 -6.51 -12.14 -2.42
CA GLY A 230 -7.58 -11.17 -2.23
C GLY A 230 -8.11 -10.66 -3.56
N PHE A 231 -7.22 -10.21 -4.43
CA PHE A 231 -7.59 -9.74 -5.77
C PHE A 231 -8.45 -10.76 -6.53
N VAL A 232 -7.97 -12.00 -6.67
CA VAL A 232 -8.69 -13.06 -7.41
C VAL A 232 -10.05 -13.36 -6.77
N SER A 233 -10.12 -13.43 -5.44
CA SER A 233 -11.38 -13.67 -4.73
C SER A 233 -12.43 -12.61 -5.05
N PHE A 234 -12.04 -11.33 -5.00
CA PHE A 234 -12.94 -10.22 -5.35
C PHE A 234 -13.32 -10.20 -6.83
N LYS A 235 -12.39 -10.49 -7.75
CA LYS A 235 -12.72 -10.55 -9.19
C LYS A 235 -13.66 -11.71 -9.51
N LEU A 236 -13.49 -12.88 -8.89
CA LEU A 236 -14.41 -14.00 -9.07
C LEU A 236 -15.79 -13.68 -8.47
N TYR A 237 -15.85 -13.05 -7.30
CA TYR A 237 -17.08 -12.59 -6.67
C TYR A 237 -17.84 -11.62 -7.59
N TRP A 238 -17.16 -10.59 -8.10
CA TRP A 238 -17.79 -9.64 -9.02
C TRP A 238 -18.08 -10.25 -10.40
N ALA A 239 -17.30 -11.22 -10.86
CA ALA A 239 -17.59 -11.96 -12.09
C ALA A 239 -18.88 -12.75 -11.99
N CYS A 240 -19.18 -13.37 -10.83
CA CYS A 240 -20.47 -14.01 -10.58
C CYS A 240 -21.63 -13.01 -10.74
N LEU A 241 -21.48 -11.80 -10.17
CA LEU A 241 -22.49 -10.76 -10.35
C LEU A 241 -22.56 -10.25 -11.81
N ALA A 242 -21.43 -10.12 -12.49
CA ALA A 242 -21.40 -9.74 -13.91
C ALA A 242 -22.11 -10.77 -14.80
N VAL A 243 -22.00 -12.07 -14.49
CA VAL A 243 -22.78 -13.12 -15.15
C VAL A 243 -24.27 -12.92 -14.90
N LEU A 244 -24.69 -12.66 -13.66
CA LEU A 244 -26.09 -12.35 -13.35
C LEU A 244 -26.60 -11.12 -14.12
N LEU A 245 -25.80 -10.06 -14.19
CA LEU A 245 -26.10 -8.85 -14.97
C LEU A 245 -26.19 -9.14 -16.48
N GLY A 246 -25.33 -10.00 -17.00
CA GLY A 246 -25.38 -10.48 -18.39
C GLY A 246 -26.64 -11.29 -18.68
N LEU A 247 -27.05 -12.18 -17.77
CA LEU A 247 -28.30 -12.93 -17.87
C LEU A 247 -29.52 -12.01 -17.78
N LEU A 248 -29.52 -11.04 -16.87
CA LEU A 248 -30.57 -10.01 -16.79
C LEU A 248 -30.65 -9.20 -18.09
N SER A 249 -29.50 -8.83 -18.66
CA SER A 249 -29.45 -8.16 -19.96
C SER A 249 -30.08 -9.03 -21.05
N HIS A 250 -29.78 -10.32 -21.09
CA HIS A 250 -30.39 -11.25 -22.04
C HIS A 250 -31.93 -11.35 -21.86
N LEU A 251 -32.41 -11.49 -20.62
CA LEU A 251 -33.83 -11.62 -20.32
C LEU A 251 -34.62 -10.37 -20.73
N PHE A 252 -34.08 -9.18 -20.43
CA PHE A 252 -34.77 -7.90 -20.60
C PHE A 252 -34.45 -7.14 -21.89
N THR A 253 -33.65 -7.72 -22.79
CA THR A 253 -33.39 -7.17 -24.13
C THR A 253 -34.70 -7.01 -24.90
N VAL A 254 -34.96 -5.82 -25.45
CA VAL A 254 -36.16 -5.61 -26.28
C VAL A 254 -35.87 -6.10 -27.69
N ARG A 255 -36.66 -7.07 -28.15
CA ARG A 255 -36.66 -7.62 -29.51
C ARG A 255 -38.09 -7.53 -30.04
N GLY A 256 -38.30 -6.83 -31.16
CA GLY A 256 -39.61 -6.48 -31.69
C GLY A 256 -40.13 -5.12 -31.22
N THR A 257 -41.40 -4.82 -31.50
CA THR A 257 -42.02 -3.50 -31.29
C THR A 257 -42.64 -3.29 -29.91
N GLY A 258 -42.89 -4.37 -29.15
CA GLY A 258 -43.44 -4.29 -27.79
C GLY A 258 -42.40 -3.84 -26.78
N SER A 259 -42.55 -2.63 -26.24
CA SER A 259 -41.61 -2.02 -25.29
C SER A 259 -42.22 -1.76 -23.91
N SER A 260 -43.47 -2.15 -23.66
CA SER A 260 -44.09 -1.90 -22.37
C SER A 260 -43.45 -2.76 -21.26
N PRO A 261 -43.43 -2.29 -19.99
CA PRO A 261 -42.87 -3.08 -18.88
C PRO A 261 -43.51 -4.46 -18.72
N LYS A 262 -44.83 -4.58 -18.96
CA LYS A 262 -45.58 -5.85 -18.89
C LYS A 262 -45.14 -6.84 -19.98
N GLU A 263 -44.99 -6.37 -21.21
CA GLU A 263 -44.52 -7.20 -22.33
C GLU A 263 -43.08 -7.67 -22.14
N ARG A 264 -42.20 -6.78 -21.62
CA ARG A 264 -40.82 -7.13 -21.29
C ARG A 264 -40.74 -8.22 -20.22
N LEU A 265 -41.59 -8.14 -19.19
CA LEU A 265 -41.66 -9.17 -18.15
C LEU A 265 -42.19 -10.51 -18.71
N ALA A 266 -43.21 -10.48 -19.57
CA ALA A 266 -43.72 -11.67 -20.24
C ALA A 266 -42.66 -12.30 -21.17
N ALA A 267 -41.89 -11.48 -21.89
CA ALA A 267 -40.77 -11.94 -22.72
C ALA A 267 -39.64 -12.54 -21.87
N ALA A 268 -39.27 -11.90 -20.75
CA ALA A 268 -38.28 -12.44 -19.83
C ALA A 268 -38.68 -13.82 -19.28
N ARG A 269 -39.95 -14.01 -18.88
CA ARG A 269 -40.47 -15.32 -18.44
C ARG A 269 -40.35 -16.39 -19.53
N ARG A 270 -40.60 -16.04 -20.80
CA ARG A 270 -40.45 -16.96 -21.94
C ARG A 270 -38.98 -17.31 -22.22
N ARG A 271 -38.06 -16.38 -21.97
CA ARG A 271 -36.60 -16.57 -22.15
C ARG A 271 -35.92 -17.27 -21.00
N LEU A 272 -36.57 -17.37 -19.84
CA LEU A 272 -36.06 -18.10 -18.67
C LEU A 272 -36.15 -19.62 -18.91
N THR A 273 -35.25 -20.11 -19.76
CA THR A 273 -35.08 -21.53 -20.05
C THR A 273 -34.31 -22.22 -18.91
N ARG A 274 -34.39 -23.56 -18.84
CA ARG A 274 -33.63 -24.34 -17.84
C ARG A 274 -32.14 -24.00 -17.82
N PRO A 275 -31.41 -23.90 -18.96
CA PRO A 275 -29.99 -23.52 -18.94
C PRO A 275 -29.74 -22.12 -18.36
N VAL A 276 -30.60 -21.14 -18.67
CA VAL A 276 -30.48 -19.77 -18.12
C VAL A 276 -30.74 -19.77 -16.62
N ALA A 277 -31.76 -20.50 -16.16
CA ALA A 277 -32.06 -20.63 -14.74
C ALA A 277 -30.93 -21.33 -13.97
N VAL A 278 -30.37 -22.42 -14.50
CA VAL A 278 -29.23 -23.14 -13.89
C VAL A 278 -27.99 -22.25 -13.86
N ALA A 279 -27.67 -21.55 -14.95
CA ALA A 279 -26.54 -20.61 -14.97
C ALA A 279 -26.72 -19.48 -13.94
N GLY A 280 -27.94 -18.94 -13.82
CA GLY A 280 -28.28 -17.94 -12.81
C GLY A 280 -28.15 -18.47 -11.38
N LEU A 281 -28.62 -19.70 -11.11
CA LEU A 281 -28.48 -20.34 -9.81
C LEU A 281 -27.01 -20.59 -9.45
N ILE A 282 -26.19 -21.07 -10.39
CA ILE A 282 -24.75 -21.28 -10.17
C ILE A 282 -24.06 -19.94 -9.89
N ALA A 283 -24.34 -18.90 -10.68
CA ALA A 283 -23.74 -17.58 -10.47
C ALA A 283 -24.19 -16.96 -9.14
N ALA A 284 -25.46 -17.10 -8.75
CA ALA A 284 -25.96 -16.63 -7.46
C ALA A 284 -25.35 -17.41 -6.28
N ALA A 285 -25.25 -18.73 -6.38
CA ALA A 285 -24.60 -19.56 -5.37
C ALA A 285 -23.11 -19.19 -5.24
N GLY A 286 -22.40 -19.02 -6.35
CA GLY A 286 -21.01 -18.55 -6.37
C GLY A 286 -20.85 -17.17 -5.75
N PHE A 287 -21.76 -16.24 -6.04
CA PHE A 287 -21.77 -14.90 -5.46
C PHE A 287 -21.92 -14.94 -3.92
N VAL A 288 -22.84 -15.76 -3.41
CA VAL A 288 -23.05 -15.92 -1.96
C VAL A 288 -21.86 -16.62 -1.28
N VAL A 289 -21.34 -17.70 -1.86
CA VAL A 289 -20.20 -18.46 -1.30
C VAL A 289 -18.93 -17.61 -1.30
N LEU A 290 -18.60 -16.95 -2.41
CA LEU A 290 -17.43 -16.09 -2.51
C LEU A 290 -17.59 -14.83 -1.65
N GLY A 291 -18.80 -14.27 -1.56
CA GLY A 291 -19.11 -13.17 -0.64
C GLY A 291 -18.89 -13.56 0.82
N GLY A 292 -19.34 -14.75 1.21
CA GLY A 292 -19.09 -15.31 2.54
C GLY A 292 -17.62 -15.59 2.81
N TRP A 293 -16.88 -16.12 1.82
CA TRP A 293 -15.43 -16.33 1.91
C TRP A 293 -14.66 -15.01 2.08
N ILE A 294 -15.01 -14.00 1.28
CA ILE A 294 -14.43 -12.65 1.39
C ILE A 294 -14.74 -12.08 2.77
N TYR A 295 -16.00 -12.10 3.21
CA TYR A 295 -16.40 -11.60 4.53
C TYR A 295 -15.65 -12.31 5.67
N TYR A 296 -15.49 -13.63 5.58
CA TYR A 296 -14.69 -14.39 6.54
C TYR A 296 -13.23 -13.90 6.57
N ASN A 297 -12.61 -13.68 5.41
CA ASN A 297 -11.24 -13.17 5.35
C ASN A 297 -11.15 -11.72 5.87
N THR A 298 -12.07 -10.85 5.47
CA THR A 298 -11.96 -9.41 5.74
C THR A 298 -12.48 -8.98 7.10
N ASN A 299 -13.42 -9.72 7.70
CA ASN A 299 -14.11 -9.34 8.94
C ASN A 299 -13.94 -10.35 10.09
N VAL A 300 -13.64 -11.62 9.81
CA VAL A 300 -13.45 -12.66 10.85
C VAL A 300 -11.97 -12.94 11.08
N LEU A 301 -11.20 -13.21 10.02
CA LEU A 301 -9.74 -13.40 10.12
C LEU A 301 -8.99 -12.08 10.31
N ASN A 302 -9.55 -10.98 9.80
CA ASN A 302 -9.01 -9.64 9.93
C ASN A 302 -10.08 -8.69 10.49
N THR A 303 -9.65 -7.62 11.14
CA THR A 303 -10.56 -6.59 11.65
C THR A 303 -10.82 -5.54 10.57
N TYR A 304 -12.05 -5.51 10.03
CA TYR A 304 -12.50 -4.41 9.18
C TYR A 304 -12.98 -3.23 10.03
N ARG A 305 -12.39 -2.05 9.83
CA ARG A 305 -12.80 -0.78 10.43
C ARG A 305 -12.97 0.25 9.32
N SER A 306 -14.12 0.94 9.31
CA SER A 306 -14.29 2.13 8.47
C SER A 306 -13.50 3.31 9.03
N GLY A 307 -13.22 4.33 8.20
CA GLY A 307 -12.54 5.55 8.67
C GLY A 307 -13.26 6.18 9.86
N LYS A 308 -14.60 6.28 9.80
CA LYS A 308 -15.41 6.79 10.92
C LYS A 308 -15.28 5.97 12.20
N ARG A 309 -15.20 4.63 12.09
CA ARG A 309 -15.03 3.78 13.28
C ARG A 309 -13.64 3.93 13.89
N GLN A 310 -12.61 4.07 13.06
CA GLN A 310 -11.25 4.35 13.53
C GLN A 310 -11.17 5.71 14.24
N GLU A 311 -11.79 6.76 13.69
CA GLU A 311 -11.87 8.07 14.33
C GLU A 311 -12.55 8.01 15.71
N GLN A 312 -13.65 7.25 15.82
CA GLN A 312 -14.34 7.03 17.09
C GLN A 312 -13.46 6.34 18.12
N LEU A 313 -12.71 5.30 17.72
CA LEU A 313 -11.81 4.59 18.63
C LEU A 313 -10.68 5.49 19.16
N GLN A 314 -10.13 6.36 18.31
CA GLN A 314 -9.13 7.36 18.72
C GLN A 314 -9.73 8.40 19.68
N ALA A 315 -10.97 8.84 19.43
CA ALA A 315 -11.67 9.74 20.34
C ALA A 315 -11.97 9.09 21.70
N GLU A 316 -12.40 7.82 21.69
CA GLU A 316 -12.66 7.04 22.90
C GLU A 316 -11.35 6.79 23.68
N TYR A 317 -10.26 6.48 22.99
CA TYR A 317 -8.92 6.36 23.58
C TYR A 317 -8.54 7.63 24.34
N GLU A 318 -8.67 8.80 23.70
CA GLU A 318 -8.35 10.08 24.34
C GLU A 318 -9.22 10.34 25.57
N ARG A 319 -10.55 10.13 25.46
CA ARG A 319 -11.48 10.37 26.56
C ARG A 319 -11.26 9.45 27.77
N LEU A 320 -10.98 8.18 27.52
CA LEU A 320 -10.86 7.17 28.57
C LEU A 320 -9.50 7.24 29.27
N TYR A 321 -8.43 7.51 28.53
CA TYR A 321 -7.07 7.25 29.01
C TYR A 321 -6.22 8.50 29.21
N LYS A 322 -6.47 9.59 28.48
CA LYS A 322 -5.65 10.81 28.60
C LYS A 322 -5.61 11.32 30.03
N GLY A 323 -6.76 11.58 30.64
CA GLY A 323 -6.82 12.10 32.02
C GLY A 323 -6.32 11.13 33.09
N ARG A 324 -6.20 9.83 32.78
CA ARG A 324 -5.76 8.80 33.73
C ARG A 324 -4.25 8.53 33.65
N PHE A 325 -3.68 8.57 32.44
CA PHE A 325 -2.32 8.09 32.17
C PHE A 325 -1.39 9.15 31.60
N GLN A 326 -1.89 10.24 31.01
CA GLN A 326 -1.03 11.33 30.54
C GLN A 326 -0.36 12.00 31.75
N GLY A 327 0.97 12.07 31.75
CA GLY A 327 1.76 12.65 32.85
C GLY A 327 1.97 11.75 34.07
N LEU A 328 1.45 10.52 34.05
CA LEU A 328 1.76 9.53 35.09
C LEU A 328 3.26 9.18 35.03
N PRO A 329 4.00 9.16 36.14
CA PRO A 329 5.39 8.69 36.13
C PRO A 329 5.46 7.26 35.60
N GLN A 330 6.33 7.03 34.61
CA GLN A 330 6.59 5.72 34.03
C GLN A 330 8.10 5.45 34.03
N PRO A 331 8.53 4.19 34.21
CA PRO A 331 9.95 3.86 34.10
C PRO A 331 10.40 3.97 32.63
N ARG A 332 11.68 4.27 32.44
CA ARG A 332 12.29 4.37 31.10
C ARG A 332 13.03 3.09 30.77
N ILE A 333 12.95 2.66 29.51
CA ILE A 333 13.77 1.58 28.97
C ILE A 333 15.24 2.00 29.07
N ALA A 334 16.08 1.17 29.69
CA ALA A 334 17.52 1.37 29.85
C ALA A 334 18.35 0.29 29.12
N ASP A 335 17.78 -0.89 28.89
CA ASP A 335 18.37 -2.02 28.17
C ASP A 335 17.28 -2.67 27.34
N SER A 336 17.56 -2.97 26.07
CA SER A 336 16.68 -3.74 25.20
C SER A 336 17.44 -4.91 24.59
N ARG A 337 16.89 -6.12 24.81
CA ARG A 337 17.36 -7.35 24.18
C ARG A 337 16.20 -8.01 23.48
N VAL A 338 16.29 -8.14 22.16
CA VAL A 338 15.18 -8.63 21.34
C VAL A 338 15.65 -9.75 20.41
N ALA A 339 14.93 -10.85 20.39
CA ALA A 339 14.99 -11.88 19.38
C ALA A 339 13.82 -11.68 18.40
N VAL A 340 14.14 -11.40 17.14
CA VAL A 340 13.17 -11.21 16.05
C VAL A 340 13.32 -12.36 15.08
N GLU A 341 12.26 -13.11 14.82
CA GLU A 341 12.27 -14.12 13.78
C GLU A 341 11.27 -13.76 12.68
N PHE A 342 11.79 -13.40 11.51
CA PHE A 342 10.98 -13.24 10.31
C PHE A 342 10.70 -14.59 9.70
N TYR A 343 9.47 -14.83 9.24
CA TYR A 343 9.08 -15.98 8.44
C TYR A 343 8.52 -15.47 7.09
N PRO A 344 9.37 -15.04 6.15
CA PRO A 344 8.94 -14.33 4.95
C PRO A 344 8.02 -15.17 4.06
N SER A 345 8.28 -16.48 3.93
CA SER A 345 7.41 -17.43 3.22
C SER A 345 5.98 -17.51 3.77
N ARG A 346 5.76 -17.14 5.03
CA ARG A 346 4.45 -17.14 5.70
C ARG A 346 3.94 -15.73 6.03
N GLN A 347 4.69 -14.70 5.63
CA GLN A 347 4.45 -13.30 6.01
C GLN A 347 4.13 -13.14 7.51
N ALA A 348 5.02 -13.70 8.34
CA ALA A 348 4.86 -13.70 9.79
C ALA A 348 6.16 -13.26 10.49
N VAL A 349 6.03 -12.82 11.73
CA VAL A 349 7.15 -12.46 12.61
C VAL A 349 6.83 -12.82 14.05
N THR A 350 7.84 -13.27 14.79
CA THR A 350 7.79 -13.38 16.26
C THR A 350 8.84 -12.48 16.88
N LEU A 351 8.48 -11.79 17.96
CA LEU A 351 9.33 -10.85 18.67
C LEU A 351 9.31 -11.21 20.15
N ALA A 352 10.36 -11.89 20.60
CA ALA A 352 10.56 -12.20 22.01
C ALA A 352 11.63 -11.27 22.56
N GLY A 353 11.42 -10.68 23.72
CA GLY A 353 12.37 -9.72 24.24
C GLY A 353 12.25 -9.42 25.72
N ARG A 354 13.25 -8.67 26.17
CA ARG A 354 13.46 -8.24 27.55
C ARG A 354 13.83 -6.76 27.55
N TYR A 355 13.10 -5.97 28.33
CA TYR A 355 13.49 -4.62 28.71
C TYR A 355 13.93 -4.59 30.17
N VAL A 356 14.96 -3.79 30.45
CA VAL A 356 15.22 -3.30 31.82
C VAL A 356 14.61 -1.90 31.91
N LEU A 357 13.57 -1.77 32.71
CA LEU A 357 12.84 -0.52 32.94
C LEU A 357 13.35 0.11 34.24
N ALA A 358 13.98 1.28 34.14
CA ALA A 358 14.53 2.00 35.29
C ALA A 358 13.61 3.17 35.67
N ASN A 359 13.27 3.30 36.95
CA ASN A 359 12.55 4.47 37.44
C ASN A 359 13.51 5.65 37.57
N ARG A 360 13.57 6.48 36.53
CA ARG A 360 14.32 7.74 36.52
C ARG A 360 13.50 8.92 37.04
N SER A 361 12.27 8.71 37.47
CA SER A 361 11.44 9.76 38.04
C SER A 361 11.76 9.96 39.53
N GLY A 362 11.39 11.11 40.08
CA GLY A 362 11.51 11.40 41.51
C GLY A 362 10.40 10.79 42.37
N ARG A 363 9.52 9.94 41.81
CA ARG A 363 8.36 9.37 42.51
C ARG A 363 8.29 7.86 42.32
N PRO A 364 7.73 7.09 43.28
CA PRO A 364 7.47 5.67 43.07
C PRO A 364 6.50 5.46 41.89
N VAL A 365 6.75 4.44 41.07
CA VAL A 365 5.79 3.99 40.04
C VAL A 365 5.04 2.78 40.58
N ASP A 366 3.74 2.90 40.78
CA ASP A 366 2.87 1.82 41.21
C ASP A 366 2.15 1.12 40.05
N THR A 367 2.05 1.77 38.90
CA THR A 367 1.29 1.29 37.74
C THR A 367 2.13 1.39 36.48
N LEU A 368 2.34 0.26 35.82
CA LEU A 368 2.99 0.20 34.52
C LEU A 368 1.94 0.23 33.41
N VAL A 369 1.97 1.25 32.58
CA VAL A 369 1.11 1.41 31.41
C VAL A 369 1.91 0.99 30.18
N LEU A 370 1.31 0.17 29.33
CA LEU A 370 1.93 -0.33 28.10
C LEU A 370 0.99 -0.08 26.93
N ALA A 371 1.56 0.46 25.86
CA ALA A 371 0.89 0.54 24.57
C ALA A 371 1.37 -0.58 23.66
N ILE A 372 0.45 -1.39 23.15
CA ILE A 372 0.72 -2.39 22.11
C ILE A 372 0.31 -1.78 20.76
N PRO A 373 1.26 -1.47 19.87
CA PRO A 373 1.02 -0.57 18.73
C PRO A 373 -0.02 -1.06 17.72
N LYS A 374 -0.16 -2.38 17.58
CA LYS A 374 -1.02 -3.01 16.57
C LYS A 374 -1.95 -4.02 17.22
N GLU A 375 -3.23 -3.95 16.87
CA GLU A 375 -4.24 -4.90 17.34
C GLU A 375 -3.89 -6.33 16.90
N GLU A 376 -3.27 -6.48 15.72
CA GLU A 376 -2.92 -7.77 15.12
C GLU A 376 -1.70 -8.45 15.75
N LEU A 377 -1.00 -7.79 16.67
CA LEU A 377 0.08 -8.41 17.44
C LEU A 377 -0.51 -9.29 18.54
N GLN A 378 -0.45 -10.61 18.37
CA GLN A 378 -0.80 -11.54 19.43
C GLN A 378 0.23 -11.45 20.57
N VAL A 379 -0.22 -11.13 21.77
CA VAL A 379 0.60 -11.20 23.00
C VAL A 379 0.56 -12.63 23.52
N ARG A 380 1.68 -13.34 23.45
CA ARG A 380 1.84 -14.69 24.01
C ARG A 380 2.38 -14.66 25.43
N LEU A 381 3.24 -13.70 25.72
CA LEU A 381 3.78 -13.44 27.05
C LEU A 381 3.89 -11.94 27.27
N LEU A 382 3.52 -11.52 28.47
CA LEU A 382 3.84 -10.23 29.04
C LEU A 382 4.01 -10.44 30.54
N ALA A 383 5.22 -10.26 31.06
CA ALA A 383 5.55 -10.60 32.45
C ALA A 383 6.64 -9.69 33.01
N ALA A 384 6.51 -9.29 34.27
CA ALA A 384 7.59 -8.68 35.02
C ALA A 384 8.38 -9.71 35.85
N ASP A 385 9.55 -9.33 36.33
CA ASP A 385 10.31 -10.05 37.37
C ASP A 385 9.69 -9.97 38.78
N ARG A 386 8.57 -9.25 38.92
CA ARG A 386 7.84 -9.05 40.17
C ARG A 386 6.33 -9.18 39.97
N PRO A 387 5.57 -9.51 41.03
CA PRO A 387 4.12 -9.62 40.94
C PRO A 387 3.45 -8.30 40.56
N TRP A 388 2.46 -8.40 39.68
CA TRP A 388 1.58 -7.32 39.28
C TRP A 388 0.14 -7.83 39.15
N ARG A 389 -0.83 -6.92 39.04
CA ARG A 389 -2.23 -7.24 38.79
C ARG A 389 -2.73 -6.42 37.62
N GLU A 390 -3.49 -7.05 36.73
CA GLU A 390 -4.09 -6.36 35.60
C GLU A 390 -5.10 -5.32 36.10
N ALA A 391 -4.90 -4.06 35.70
CA ALA A 391 -5.77 -2.95 36.03
C ALA A 391 -6.58 -2.46 34.81
N VAL A 392 -6.01 -2.58 33.61
CA VAL A 392 -6.68 -2.29 32.33
C VAL A 392 -6.21 -3.27 31.28
N TYR A 393 -7.15 -3.80 30.50
CA TYR A 393 -6.86 -4.57 29.29
C TYR A 393 -7.79 -4.15 28.15
N ASP A 394 -7.34 -3.21 27.33
CA ASP A 394 -8.07 -2.66 26.18
C ASP A 394 -7.25 -2.77 24.89
N ARG A 395 -7.20 -4.00 24.37
CA ARG A 395 -6.52 -4.35 23.13
C ARG A 395 -7.03 -3.60 21.89
N PRO A 396 -8.34 -3.37 21.68
CA PRO A 396 -8.84 -2.61 20.54
C PRO A 396 -8.29 -1.18 20.43
N ARG A 397 -7.94 -0.56 21.57
CA ARG A 397 -7.32 0.77 21.68
C ARG A 397 -5.83 0.72 22.01
N GLY A 398 -5.25 -0.48 22.04
CA GLY A 398 -3.82 -0.71 22.22
C GLY A 398 -3.28 -0.44 23.63
N ILE A 399 -4.11 -0.31 24.67
CA ILE A 399 -3.64 -0.02 26.04
C ILE A 399 -3.83 -1.23 26.95
N VAL A 400 -2.79 -1.56 27.71
CA VAL A 400 -2.87 -2.42 28.89
C VAL A 400 -2.16 -1.73 30.07
N ALA A 401 -2.63 -1.95 31.29
CA ALA A 401 -2.01 -1.39 32.49
C ALA A 401 -2.00 -2.41 33.63
N TYR A 402 -0.88 -2.47 34.35
CA TYR A 402 -0.65 -3.40 35.44
C TYR A 402 -0.25 -2.65 36.71
N ALA A 403 -0.97 -2.86 37.80
CA ALA A 403 -0.61 -2.38 39.12
C ALA A 403 0.44 -3.29 39.75
N LEU A 404 1.60 -2.75 40.09
CA LEU A 404 2.67 -3.47 40.76
C LEU A 404 2.29 -3.70 42.23
N GLU A 405 2.46 -4.93 42.74
CA GLU A 405 2.19 -5.20 44.16
C GLU A 405 3.20 -4.48 45.07
N ARG A 406 4.41 -4.23 44.55
CA ARG A 406 5.43 -3.38 45.18
C ARG A 406 5.78 -2.25 44.21
N PRO A 407 5.47 -0.99 44.55
CA PRO A 407 5.84 0.16 43.72
C PRO A 407 7.34 0.19 43.45
N LEU A 408 7.71 0.55 42.22
CA LEU A 408 9.09 0.72 41.79
C LEU A 408 9.62 2.04 42.34
N ALA A 409 10.50 1.98 43.34
CA ALA A 409 11.08 3.17 43.97
C ALA A 409 11.94 4.00 42.99
N PRO A 410 12.12 5.32 43.21
CA PRO A 410 13.08 6.12 42.44
C PRO A 410 14.46 5.46 42.42
N GLY A 411 15.06 5.31 41.23
CA GLY A 411 16.35 4.64 41.03
C GLY A 411 16.29 3.10 40.98
N ASP A 412 15.18 2.46 41.37
CA ASP A 412 14.99 1.01 41.22
C ASP A 412 14.72 0.64 39.75
N SER A 413 14.90 -0.63 39.40
CA SER A 413 14.63 -1.17 38.07
C SER A 413 13.82 -2.46 38.13
N LEU A 414 13.03 -2.71 37.09
CA LEU A 414 12.33 -3.97 36.89
C LEU A 414 12.60 -4.51 35.49
N GLU A 415 12.56 -5.83 35.36
CA GLU A 415 12.63 -6.49 34.07
C GLU A 415 11.23 -6.75 33.51
N LEU A 416 10.99 -6.34 32.26
CA LEU A 416 9.80 -6.67 31.49
C LEU A 416 10.15 -7.66 30.38
N ARG A 417 9.51 -8.83 30.38
CA ARG A 417 9.62 -9.85 29.33
C ARG A 417 8.36 -9.88 28.49
N PHE A 418 8.52 -10.02 27.18
CA PHE A 418 7.42 -10.12 26.23
C PHE A 418 7.69 -11.15 25.13
N ASP A 419 6.62 -11.74 24.62
CA ASP A 419 6.60 -12.55 23.39
C ASP A 419 5.38 -12.12 22.57
N LEU A 420 5.65 -11.54 21.41
CA LEU A 420 4.66 -11.04 20.46
C LEU A 420 4.76 -11.83 19.16
N ALA A 421 3.62 -12.05 18.52
CA ALA A 421 3.58 -12.67 17.21
C ALA A 421 2.61 -11.94 16.28
N CYS A 422 2.99 -11.77 15.03
CA CYS A 422 2.12 -11.26 13.98
C CYS A 422 2.23 -12.17 12.76
N ALA A 423 1.11 -12.51 12.15
CA ALA A 423 1.07 -13.28 10.92
C ALA A 423 -0.05 -12.76 10.03
N VAL A 424 0.23 -12.56 8.75
CA VAL A 424 -0.82 -12.26 7.77
C VAL A 424 -1.71 -13.50 7.62
N ARG A 425 -3.00 -13.35 7.89
CA ARG A 425 -4.01 -14.40 7.73
C ARG A 425 -4.99 -14.00 6.65
N GLY A 426 -5.13 -14.83 5.62
CA GLY A 426 -6.05 -14.54 4.51
C GLY A 426 -5.71 -13.22 3.81
N PHE A 427 -6.72 -12.41 3.51
CA PHE A 427 -6.56 -11.07 2.95
C PHE A 427 -7.51 -10.05 3.59
N ARG A 428 -7.08 -8.79 3.59
CA ARG A 428 -7.83 -7.66 4.18
C ARG A 428 -8.76 -7.02 3.15
N SER A 429 -9.76 -6.27 3.62
CA SER A 429 -10.58 -5.46 2.71
C SER A 429 -9.79 -4.27 2.13
N LYS A 430 -8.65 -3.89 2.70
CA LYS A 430 -7.84 -2.77 2.20
C LYS A 430 -6.37 -3.10 2.35
N GLY A 431 -5.63 -3.06 1.24
CA GLY A 431 -4.20 -3.25 1.20
C GLY A 431 -3.71 -4.61 1.74
N LEU A 432 -2.40 -4.66 1.99
CA LEU A 432 -1.68 -5.78 2.60
C LEU A 432 -0.87 -5.22 3.77
N ASN A 433 -0.54 -6.05 4.77
CA ASN A 433 0.55 -5.70 5.67
C ASN A 433 1.87 -5.79 4.89
N THR A 434 2.42 -4.63 4.51
CA THR A 434 3.60 -4.52 3.66
C THR A 434 4.91 -4.57 4.45
N ASP A 435 4.84 -4.42 5.77
CA ASP A 435 5.99 -4.46 6.68
C ASP A 435 6.61 -5.88 6.73
N LEU A 436 5.78 -6.91 6.49
CA LEU A 436 6.15 -8.33 6.46
C LEU A 436 6.25 -8.86 5.01
N ALA A 437 6.82 -8.07 4.11
CA ALA A 437 7.11 -8.47 2.73
C ALA A 437 8.01 -9.72 2.69
N ALA A 438 7.79 -10.59 1.71
CA ALA A 438 8.57 -11.83 1.57
C ALA A 438 10.04 -11.55 1.20
N ASN A 439 10.28 -10.45 0.46
CA ASN A 439 11.61 -9.92 0.22
C ASN A 439 11.63 -8.42 0.53
N GLY A 440 12.40 -8.04 1.56
CA GLY A 440 12.48 -6.66 2.04
C GLY A 440 11.48 -6.33 3.15
N ALA A 441 11.25 -7.26 4.09
CA ALA A 441 10.53 -6.96 5.32
C ALA A 441 11.26 -5.86 6.09
N PHE A 442 10.49 -4.92 6.64
CA PHE A 442 10.99 -3.77 7.39
C PHE A 442 10.02 -3.45 8.53
N ILE A 443 10.50 -3.57 9.76
CA ILE A 443 9.75 -3.22 10.98
C ILE A 443 10.65 -2.41 11.92
N ASN A 444 10.05 -1.67 12.85
CA ASN A 444 10.78 -0.95 13.89
C ASN A 444 10.16 -1.19 15.28
N ASN A 445 10.87 -0.75 16.32
CA ASN A 445 10.43 -0.92 17.70
C ASN A 445 9.12 -0.21 18.03
N LYS A 446 8.85 0.97 17.45
CA LYS A 446 7.62 1.73 17.70
C LYS A 446 6.37 1.03 17.19
N ASP A 447 6.49 0.31 16.07
CA ASP A 447 5.35 -0.31 15.38
C ASP A 447 5.08 -1.77 15.81
N TYR A 448 6.06 -2.43 16.43
CA TYR A 448 6.00 -3.87 16.69
C TYR A 448 6.36 -4.30 18.12
N LEU A 449 6.94 -3.43 18.94
CA LEU A 449 7.28 -3.75 20.33
C LEU A 449 6.41 -2.94 21.31
N PRO A 450 6.27 -3.38 22.57
CA PRO A 450 5.53 -2.62 23.56
C PRO A 450 6.21 -1.27 23.82
N ALA A 451 5.43 -0.19 23.82
CA ALA A 451 5.87 1.13 24.27
C ALA A 451 5.43 1.35 25.72
N ILE A 452 6.21 2.10 26.51
CA ILE A 452 5.88 2.39 27.91
C ILE A 452 5.11 3.71 27.98
N GLY A 453 4.02 3.73 28.75
CA GLY A 453 3.22 4.92 28.98
C GLY A 453 2.16 5.21 27.91
N TYR A 454 1.44 6.32 28.14
CA TYR A 454 0.41 6.81 27.24
C TYR A 454 1.02 7.37 25.95
N GLN A 455 0.44 7.02 24.79
CA GLN A 455 0.92 7.43 23.47
C GLN A 455 0.02 8.51 22.87
N GLU A 456 0.55 9.71 22.65
CA GLU A 456 -0.22 10.82 22.08
C GLU A 456 -0.57 10.60 20.60
N ASP A 457 0.22 9.79 19.88
CA ASP A 457 -0.06 9.42 18.48
C ASP A 457 -1.32 8.56 18.32
N GLY A 458 -1.85 8.02 19.42
CA GLY A 458 -3.17 7.36 19.45
C GLY A 458 -4.36 8.32 19.39
N GLU A 459 -4.14 9.62 19.59
CA GLU A 459 -5.19 10.64 19.60
C GLU A 459 -5.64 11.07 18.19
N LEU A 460 -6.78 11.75 18.11
CA LEU A 460 -7.21 12.41 16.89
C LEU A 460 -6.36 13.66 16.60
N SER A 461 -5.81 13.74 15.39
CA SER A 461 -4.96 14.87 14.98
C SER A 461 -5.71 16.06 14.37
N ASP A 462 -6.76 15.81 13.58
CA ASP A 462 -7.47 16.86 12.82
C ASP A 462 -8.53 17.58 13.67
N ASP A 463 -8.43 18.89 13.82
CA ASP A 463 -9.34 19.70 14.65
C ASP A 463 -10.81 19.66 14.21
N ARG A 464 -11.10 19.52 12.91
CA ARG A 464 -12.49 19.38 12.42
C ARG A 464 -13.06 18.03 12.84
N ILE A 465 -12.26 16.97 12.78
CA ILE A 465 -12.65 15.63 13.24
C ILE A 465 -12.78 15.60 14.77
N ARG A 466 -11.87 16.23 15.50
CA ARG A 466 -11.94 16.40 16.97
C ARG A 466 -13.23 17.10 17.37
N LYS A 467 -13.55 18.24 16.74
CA LYS A 467 -14.81 18.98 17.00
C LYS A 467 -16.05 18.13 16.73
N ARG A 468 -16.08 17.37 15.62
CA ARG A 468 -17.18 16.43 15.31
C ARG A 468 -17.34 15.35 16.38
N ASN A 469 -16.23 14.93 16.98
CA ASN A 469 -16.20 13.99 18.10
C ASN A 469 -16.22 14.68 19.47
N GLY A 470 -16.66 15.95 19.57
CA GLY A 470 -16.80 16.65 20.86
C GLY A 470 -15.50 16.80 21.67
N LEU A 471 -14.35 16.78 21.01
CA LEU A 471 -13.04 17.02 21.62
C LEU A 471 -12.60 18.46 21.38
N ALA A 472 -11.85 19.01 22.33
CA ALA A 472 -11.21 20.31 22.17
C ALA A 472 -10.16 20.25 21.04
N PRO A 473 -9.83 21.38 20.38
CA PRO A 473 -8.72 21.43 19.42
C PRO A 473 -7.44 20.85 20.00
N ARG A 474 -6.61 20.24 19.16
CA ARG A 474 -5.35 19.66 19.62
C ARG A 474 -4.46 20.79 20.14
N PRO A 475 -3.94 20.69 21.38
CA PRO A 475 -3.00 21.69 21.85
C PRO A 475 -1.79 21.73 20.93
N ARG A 476 -1.24 22.92 20.72
CA ARG A 476 0.05 23.03 20.06
C ARG A 476 1.11 22.33 20.89
N MET A 477 2.23 22.00 20.26
CA MET A 477 3.42 21.50 20.96
C MET A 477 3.72 22.38 22.18
N ALA A 478 4.15 21.74 23.26
CA ALA A 478 4.40 22.40 24.55
C ALA A 478 5.31 23.62 24.37
N THR A 479 5.11 24.65 25.19
CA THR A 479 5.93 25.86 25.12
C THR A 479 7.38 25.52 25.41
N VAL A 480 8.30 26.34 24.92
CA VAL A 480 9.73 26.13 25.18
C VAL A 480 10.01 26.01 26.67
N ASP A 481 9.32 26.71 27.57
CA ASP A 481 9.55 26.72 29.02
C ASP A 481 8.90 25.57 29.80
N ASP A 482 8.22 24.64 29.13
CA ASP A 482 7.64 23.47 29.79
C ASP A 482 8.74 22.50 30.24
N SER A 483 9.01 22.49 31.54
CA SER A 483 10.06 21.67 32.14
C SER A 483 9.77 20.17 32.09
N LEU A 484 8.51 19.75 32.04
CA LEU A 484 8.14 18.34 31.94
C LEU A 484 8.25 17.85 30.50
N ALA A 485 7.80 18.64 29.53
CA ALA A 485 7.91 18.30 28.12
C ALA A 485 9.38 18.22 27.65
N ARG A 486 10.27 19.06 28.22
CA ARG A 486 11.73 18.99 27.99
C ARG A 486 12.38 17.67 28.42
N MET A 487 11.75 16.90 29.32
CA MET A 487 12.27 15.59 29.77
C MET A 487 12.00 14.46 28.77
N ASN A 488 11.27 14.72 27.69
CA ASN A 488 10.99 13.78 26.61
C ASN A 488 11.45 14.35 25.28
N THR A 489 11.58 13.51 24.26
CA THR A 489 11.91 13.95 22.90
C THR A 489 10.66 13.85 22.02
N TYR A 490 10.66 14.52 20.88
CA TYR A 490 9.57 14.38 19.89
C TYR A 490 9.54 12.98 19.23
N ILE A 491 10.63 12.19 19.38
CA ILE A 491 10.71 10.84 18.83
C ILE A 491 10.14 9.82 19.83
N GLY A 492 10.30 10.03 21.13
CA GLY A 492 9.80 9.08 22.13
C GLY A 492 9.91 9.59 23.56
N SER A 493 9.10 8.99 24.43
CA SER A 493 8.98 9.31 25.86
C SER A 493 9.34 8.14 26.78
N ASP A 494 9.55 6.95 26.24
CA ASP A 494 9.69 5.70 26.99
C ASP A 494 11.14 5.21 27.13
N GLY A 495 12.10 5.88 26.49
CA GLY A 495 13.52 5.58 26.58
C GLY A 495 14.37 6.78 26.14
N ASP A 496 15.55 6.89 26.74
CA ASP A 496 16.56 7.88 26.35
C ASP A 496 17.59 7.14 25.45
N TRP A 497 18.85 7.06 25.90
CA TRP A 497 19.84 6.14 25.35
C TRP A 497 19.84 4.83 26.13
N ILE A 498 19.78 3.73 25.38
CA ILE A 498 19.64 2.36 25.87
C ILE A 498 20.82 1.51 25.44
N ARG A 499 21.18 0.50 26.24
CA ARG A 499 21.99 -0.61 25.74
C ARG A 499 21.13 -1.46 24.82
N PHE A 500 21.63 -1.79 23.64
CA PHE A 500 20.89 -2.54 22.64
C PHE A 500 21.67 -3.76 22.15
N SER A 501 20.98 -4.91 22.14
CA SER A 501 21.43 -6.10 21.45
C SER A 501 20.24 -6.85 20.87
N CYS A 502 20.45 -7.58 19.79
CA CYS A 502 19.39 -8.39 19.21
C CYS A 502 19.93 -9.64 18.53
N THR A 503 19.02 -10.60 18.34
CA THR A 503 19.20 -11.72 17.42
C THR A 503 18.09 -11.66 16.39
N VAL A 504 18.45 -11.71 15.12
CA VAL A 504 17.48 -11.68 14.02
C VAL A 504 17.62 -12.94 13.19
N GLY A 505 16.55 -13.71 13.11
CA GLY A 505 16.45 -14.92 12.29
C GLY A 505 15.59 -14.68 11.04
N THR A 506 15.98 -15.29 9.92
CA THR A 506 15.18 -15.31 8.67
C THR A 506 15.31 -16.65 7.93
N ASP A 507 14.59 -16.82 6.83
CA ASP A 507 14.66 -18.00 5.99
C ASP A 507 16.05 -18.11 5.33
N SER A 508 16.52 -19.35 5.12
CA SER A 508 17.81 -19.59 4.46
C SER A 508 17.85 -18.94 3.06
N GLY A 509 18.96 -18.27 2.75
CA GLY A 509 19.14 -17.51 1.52
C GLY A 509 18.66 -16.05 1.57
N LEU A 510 18.17 -15.59 2.72
CA LEU A 510 17.98 -14.18 3.04
C LEU A 510 19.01 -13.71 4.07
N THR A 511 19.21 -12.40 4.12
CA THR A 511 20.02 -11.73 5.13
C THR A 511 19.10 -10.95 6.06
N ALA A 512 19.41 -10.91 7.34
CA ALA A 512 18.72 -10.06 8.30
C ALA A 512 19.65 -8.99 8.87
N LEU A 513 19.13 -7.78 9.01
CA LEU A 513 19.89 -6.60 9.44
C LEU A 513 19.15 -5.88 10.57
N ALA A 514 19.91 -5.39 11.53
CA ALA A 514 19.45 -4.50 12.60
C ALA A 514 20.62 -3.59 13.03
N PRO A 515 20.38 -2.44 13.67
CA PRO A 515 21.43 -1.60 14.23
C PRO A 515 22.46 -2.38 15.06
N GLY A 516 23.74 -2.06 14.87
CA GLY A 516 24.84 -2.68 15.61
C GLY A 516 25.80 -3.49 14.76
N TYR A 517 26.82 -4.01 15.44
CA TYR A 517 27.91 -4.77 14.84
C TYR A 517 27.62 -6.25 14.93
N LEU A 518 27.85 -6.97 13.83
CA LEU A 518 27.65 -8.41 13.77
C LEU A 518 28.59 -9.10 14.75
N GLN A 519 28.01 -9.78 15.75
CA GLN A 519 28.73 -10.56 16.75
C GLN A 519 28.86 -12.02 16.32
N ARG A 520 27.80 -12.55 15.72
CA ARG A 520 27.71 -13.95 15.31
C ARG A 520 26.73 -14.12 14.16
N GLU A 521 27.06 -15.00 13.22
CA GLU A 521 26.21 -15.45 12.11
C GLU A 521 26.21 -16.98 12.12
N TRP A 522 25.05 -17.60 11.99
CA TRP A 522 24.95 -19.06 11.94
C TRP A 522 23.68 -19.54 11.24
N TYR A 523 23.72 -20.78 10.79
CA TYR A 523 22.57 -21.49 10.25
C TYR A 523 22.09 -22.53 11.27
N ASP A 524 20.78 -22.65 11.43
CA ASP A 524 20.19 -23.67 12.28
C ASP A 524 18.81 -24.06 11.74
N HIS A 525 18.50 -25.35 11.63
CA HIS A 525 17.20 -25.86 11.17
C HIS A 525 16.62 -25.18 9.91
N GLY A 526 17.45 -24.90 8.90
CA GLY A 526 17.02 -24.25 7.63
C GLY A 526 16.79 -22.74 7.73
N ARG A 527 17.19 -22.13 8.84
CA ARG A 527 17.10 -20.70 9.15
C ARG A 527 18.49 -20.08 9.17
N HIS A 528 18.55 -18.76 8.96
CA HIS A 528 19.76 -17.97 9.00
C HIS A 528 19.65 -16.91 10.10
N TYR A 529 20.59 -16.89 11.03
CA TYR A 529 20.56 -16.06 12.23
C TYR A 529 21.75 -15.12 12.31
N PHE A 530 21.47 -13.91 12.81
CA PHE A 530 22.45 -12.84 12.98
C PHE A 530 22.29 -12.21 14.36
N GLN A 531 23.37 -12.16 15.13
CA GLN A 531 23.40 -11.47 16.41
C GLN A 531 24.10 -10.12 16.26
N TYR A 532 23.42 -9.04 16.66
CA TYR A 532 23.97 -7.69 16.65
C TYR A 532 24.00 -7.11 18.06
N ALA A 533 25.03 -6.30 18.33
CA ALA A 533 25.11 -5.51 19.55
C ALA A 533 25.73 -4.14 19.25
N MET A 534 25.26 -3.12 19.95
CA MET A 534 25.93 -1.81 19.98
C MET A 534 27.05 -1.84 21.04
N ASP A 535 28.17 -1.17 20.75
CA ASP A 535 29.27 -0.98 21.69
C ASP A 535 29.07 0.23 22.62
N CYS A 536 28.13 1.13 22.28
CA CYS A 536 27.70 2.25 23.09
C CYS A 536 26.15 2.31 23.20
N PRO A 537 25.60 2.99 24.22
CA PRO A 537 24.17 3.24 24.28
C PRO A 537 23.69 4.03 23.06
N ILE A 538 22.52 3.67 22.54
CA ILE A 538 21.87 4.34 21.40
C ILE A 538 20.50 4.87 21.79
N PHE A 539 20.01 5.89 21.11
CA PHE A 539 18.62 6.32 21.29
C PHE A 539 17.64 5.15 21.09
N ASN A 540 16.52 5.09 21.83
CA ASN A 540 15.52 4.01 21.78
C ASN A 540 14.70 4.01 20.46
N PHE A 541 15.39 3.86 19.34
CA PHE A 541 14.83 3.88 18.01
C PHE A 541 15.68 2.98 17.10
N TYR A 542 15.14 1.82 16.75
CA TYR A 542 15.85 0.79 15.98
C TYR A 542 14.90 -0.02 15.11
N SER A 543 15.45 -0.62 14.06
CA SER A 543 14.71 -1.38 13.06
C SER A 543 15.27 -2.78 12.84
N PHE A 544 14.44 -3.63 12.24
CA PHE A 544 14.78 -4.99 11.84
C PHE A 544 14.36 -5.18 10.39
N LEU A 545 15.26 -5.72 9.58
CA LEU A 545 15.08 -5.93 8.15
C LEU A 545 15.39 -7.36 7.77
N SER A 546 14.68 -7.87 6.77
CA SER A 546 14.97 -9.17 6.16
C SER A 546 14.75 -9.11 4.65
N GLY A 547 15.77 -9.47 3.87
CA GLY A 547 15.69 -9.37 2.42
C GLY A 547 16.88 -10.00 1.71
N ARG A 548 16.81 -9.96 0.38
CA ARG A 548 17.85 -10.40 -0.53
C ARG A 548 18.49 -9.18 -1.19
N TRP A 549 19.76 -8.97 -0.89
CA TRP A 549 20.51 -7.83 -1.39
C TRP A 549 21.83 -8.27 -2.01
N GLU A 550 22.24 -7.52 -3.03
CA GLU A 550 23.67 -7.36 -3.35
C GLU A 550 24.23 -6.26 -2.45
N VAL A 551 25.53 -6.35 -2.14
CA VAL A 551 26.17 -5.43 -1.21
C VAL A 551 27.39 -4.82 -1.86
N LYS A 552 27.38 -3.49 -2.01
CA LYS A 552 28.59 -2.73 -2.33
C LYS A 552 29.21 -2.21 -1.04
N ARG A 553 30.51 -2.46 -0.86
CA ARG A 553 31.27 -2.06 0.33
C ARG A 553 32.36 -1.06 -0.04
N ASP A 554 32.65 -0.18 0.89
CA ASP A 554 33.74 0.78 0.82
C ASP A 554 34.17 1.15 2.25
N ASP A 555 35.20 1.97 2.40
CA ASP A 555 35.72 2.45 3.68
C ASP A 555 35.96 3.97 3.63
N TRP A 556 35.81 4.62 4.78
CA TRP A 556 36.25 5.99 5.01
C TRP A 556 36.98 6.08 6.34
N ASN A 557 38.30 6.25 6.32
CA ASN A 557 39.13 6.41 7.53
C ASN A 557 38.88 5.32 8.60
N GLY A 558 38.68 4.06 8.17
CA GLY A 558 38.37 2.93 9.06
C GLY A 558 36.89 2.79 9.46
N ILE A 559 36.01 3.65 8.93
CA ILE A 559 34.55 3.53 9.04
C ILE A 559 34.03 2.73 7.84
N ALA A 560 33.49 1.55 8.09
CA ALA A 560 32.97 0.68 7.05
C ALA A 560 31.67 1.24 6.45
N ILE A 561 31.59 1.35 5.12
CA ILE A 561 30.41 1.80 4.38
C ILE A 561 29.84 0.61 3.62
N ALA A 562 28.53 0.38 3.71
CA ALA A 562 27.86 -0.64 2.90
C ALA A 562 26.51 -0.17 2.37
N VAL A 563 26.24 -0.45 1.11
CA VAL A 563 24.92 -0.23 0.48
C VAL A 563 24.35 -1.57 0.05
N TYR A 564 23.26 -1.96 0.71
CA TYR A 564 22.48 -3.17 0.42
C TYR A 564 21.38 -2.79 -0.56
N HIS A 565 21.44 -3.33 -1.77
CA HIS A 565 20.50 -2.97 -2.84
C HIS A 565 20.01 -4.20 -3.60
N HIS A 566 18.86 -4.06 -4.23
CA HIS A 566 18.36 -5.02 -5.18
C HIS A 566 19.26 -5.02 -6.42
N ARG A 567 19.56 -6.20 -6.97
CA ARG A 567 20.47 -6.38 -8.12
C ARG A 567 20.12 -5.48 -9.31
N ALA A 568 18.83 -5.24 -9.53
CA ALA A 568 18.34 -4.43 -10.64
C ALA A 568 18.49 -2.91 -10.40
N HIS A 569 18.91 -2.47 -9.21
CA HIS A 569 18.87 -1.07 -8.74
C HIS A 569 20.26 -0.49 -8.45
N SER A 570 21.28 -0.93 -9.19
CA SER A 570 22.66 -0.45 -9.00
C SER A 570 22.90 1.01 -9.42
N TYR A 571 21.91 1.70 -10.00
CA TYR A 571 22.06 3.00 -10.68
C TYR A 571 22.74 4.09 -9.84
N ASN A 572 22.41 4.16 -8.55
CA ASN A 572 22.84 5.25 -7.66
C ASN A 572 23.71 4.78 -6.49
N VAL A 573 24.10 3.50 -6.45
CA VAL A 573 24.84 2.92 -5.33
C VAL A 573 26.18 3.64 -5.13
N ASP A 574 26.92 3.91 -6.20
CA ASP A 574 28.18 4.69 -6.13
C ASP A 574 27.97 6.12 -5.67
N ARG A 575 26.87 6.74 -6.11
CA ARG A 575 26.52 8.10 -5.70
C ARG A 575 26.21 8.15 -4.20
N MET A 576 25.47 7.18 -3.69
CA MET A 576 25.16 7.04 -2.25
C MET A 576 26.44 6.85 -1.42
N ILE A 577 27.36 5.97 -1.83
CA ILE A 577 28.66 5.80 -1.13
C ILE A 577 29.45 7.10 -1.12
N ALA A 578 29.54 7.79 -2.26
CA ALA A 578 30.24 9.05 -2.35
C ALA A 578 29.58 10.16 -1.49
N ALA A 579 28.24 10.17 -1.40
CA ALA A 579 27.51 11.07 -0.53
C ALA A 579 27.81 10.78 0.95
N VAL A 580 27.81 9.50 1.37
CA VAL A 580 28.21 9.10 2.74
C VAL A 580 29.61 9.58 3.05
N LYS A 581 30.60 9.35 2.17
CA LYS A 581 31.99 9.79 2.39
C LYS A 581 32.09 11.30 2.59
N ARG A 582 31.48 12.09 1.70
CA ARG A 582 31.47 13.56 1.79
C ARG A 582 30.75 14.05 3.05
N SER A 583 29.66 13.40 3.44
CA SER A 583 28.97 13.68 4.69
C SER A 583 29.87 13.40 5.89
N LEU A 584 30.56 12.25 5.93
CA LEU A 584 31.49 11.93 7.00
C LEU A 584 32.66 12.92 7.06
N ASP A 585 33.24 13.31 5.91
CA ASP A 585 34.27 14.35 5.82
C ASP A 585 33.80 15.66 6.43
N TYR A 586 32.67 16.19 5.94
CA TYR A 586 32.19 17.51 6.34
C TYR A 586 31.67 17.51 7.78
N TYR A 587 30.85 16.54 8.17
CA TYR A 587 30.24 16.50 9.52
C TYR A 587 31.27 16.23 10.59
N THR A 588 32.25 15.36 10.32
CA THR A 588 33.35 15.11 11.27
C THR A 588 34.19 16.36 11.50
N ALA A 589 34.52 17.09 10.44
CA ALA A 589 35.33 18.31 10.55
C ALA A 589 34.60 19.47 11.23
N ASN A 590 33.27 19.60 11.04
CA ASN A 590 32.52 20.78 11.47
C ASN A 590 31.67 20.56 12.74
N PHE A 591 31.21 19.33 13.01
CA PHE A 591 30.26 19.04 14.09
C PHE A 591 30.82 18.10 15.16
N GLY A 592 31.94 17.43 14.90
CA GLY A 592 32.59 16.50 15.83
C GLY A 592 32.60 15.06 15.32
N PRO A 593 33.29 14.14 16.01
CA PRO A 593 33.57 12.79 15.51
C PRO A 593 32.30 11.96 15.25
N TYR A 594 32.37 11.12 14.21
CA TYR A 594 31.35 10.10 13.97
C TYR A 594 31.38 9.03 15.08
N GLN A 595 30.23 8.72 15.66
CA GLN A 595 30.13 7.90 16.89
C GLN A 595 30.12 6.37 16.65
N HIS A 596 30.11 5.90 15.41
CA HIS A 596 30.00 4.48 15.08
C HIS A 596 31.13 4.03 14.15
N ARG A 597 31.36 2.72 14.04
CA ARG A 597 32.39 2.13 13.16
C ARG A 597 31.87 1.72 11.78
N GLN A 598 30.59 1.99 11.48
CA GLN A 598 29.99 1.68 10.19
C GLN A 598 28.83 2.62 9.84
N VAL A 599 28.55 2.75 8.54
CA VAL A 599 27.33 3.35 7.98
C VAL A 599 26.75 2.38 6.96
N ARG A 600 25.47 2.02 7.10
CA ARG A 600 24.78 1.13 6.15
C ARG A 600 23.56 1.79 5.55
N ILE A 601 23.40 1.73 4.24
CA ILE A 601 22.15 2.07 3.54
C ILE A 601 21.50 0.76 3.09
N ILE A 602 20.21 0.59 3.36
CA ILE A 602 19.51 -0.68 3.11
C ILE A 602 18.23 -0.44 2.33
N GLU A 603 18.18 -0.98 1.11
CA GLU A 603 16.99 -0.87 0.29
C GLU A 603 15.81 -1.66 0.86
N PHE A 604 14.63 -1.05 0.89
CA PHE A 604 13.36 -1.73 1.18
C PHE A 604 12.29 -1.43 0.10
N PRO A 605 11.25 -2.28 -0.04
CA PRO A 605 10.27 -2.19 -1.11
C PRO A 605 9.50 -0.86 -1.17
N ARG A 606 9.10 -0.46 -2.38
CA ARG A 606 8.34 0.78 -2.67
C ARG A 606 6.91 0.88 -2.10
N TYR A 607 6.55 0.01 -1.16
CA TYR A 607 5.26 0.12 -0.48
C TYR A 607 5.18 1.38 0.38
N GLN A 608 6.33 1.87 0.85
CA GLN A 608 6.50 3.14 1.54
C GLN A 608 7.56 3.97 0.81
N SER A 609 7.53 5.29 0.95
CA SER A 609 8.39 6.23 0.21
C SER A 609 9.09 7.20 1.16
N PHE A 610 10.03 6.69 1.95
CA PHE A 610 10.93 7.49 2.79
C PHE A 610 12.33 6.84 2.90
N ALA A 611 13.28 7.58 3.46
CA ALA A 611 14.47 7.05 4.08
C ALA A 611 14.42 7.39 5.58
N GLN A 612 15.04 6.57 6.43
CA GLN A 612 14.98 6.78 7.88
C GLN A 612 16.33 6.44 8.52
N SER A 613 16.92 7.39 9.22
CA SER A 613 18.17 7.17 9.94
C SER A 613 17.95 6.50 11.30
N PHE A 614 18.34 5.23 11.42
CA PHE A 614 18.57 4.54 12.69
C PHE A 614 20.06 4.53 13.02
N PRO A 615 20.48 4.25 14.27
CA PRO A 615 21.90 4.21 14.64
C PRO A 615 22.70 3.28 13.71
N ASN A 616 23.71 3.82 13.04
CA ASN A 616 24.55 3.17 12.00
C ASN A 616 23.83 2.49 10.81
N THR A 617 22.52 2.66 10.66
CA THR A 617 21.69 1.88 9.74
C THR A 617 20.56 2.72 9.15
N ILE A 618 20.54 2.89 7.83
CA ILE A 618 19.64 3.79 7.11
C ILE A 618 18.83 3.00 6.08
N PRO A 619 17.65 2.47 6.46
CA PRO A 619 16.68 1.95 5.51
C PRO A 619 16.23 3.04 4.53
N TYR A 620 16.16 2.68 3.25
CA TYR A 620 15.95 3.63 2.15
C TYR A 620 15.02 2.99 1.11
N SER A 621 13.90 3.63 0.80
CA SER A 621 12.92 3.07 -0.14
C SER A 621 13.43 2.94 -1.57
N GLU A 622 13.09 1.81 -2.20
CA GLU A 622 13.16 1.53 -3.64
C GLU A 622 12.63 2.70 -4.50
N ALA A 623 11.57 3.37 -4.04
CA ALA A 623 10.88 4.43 -4.80
C ALA A 623 11.54 5.82 -4.71
N ILE A 624 12.59 6.00 -3.90
CA ILE A 624 13.25 7.30 -3.74
C ILE A 624 14.55 7.34 -4.53
N GLY A 625 15.63 6.83 -3.95
CA GLY A 625 16.99 7.18 -4.38
C GLY A 625 17.59 6.17 -5.35
N PHE A 626 17.17 4.91 -5.27
CA PHE A 626 17.75 3.82 -6.03
C PHE A 626 17.46 3.93 -7.53
N ILE A 627 16.25 4.34 -7.91
CA ILE A 627 15.82 4.49 -9.30
C ILE A 627 15.88 5.94 -9.82
N ALA A 628 16.45 6.87 -9.06
CA ALA A 628 16.62 8.26 -9.48
C ALA A 628 17.46 8.37 -10.77
N ARG A 629 17.09 9.27 -11.68
CA ARG A 629 17.86 9.59 -12.88
C ARG A 629 18.43 11.00 -12.76
N VAL A 630 19.42 11.16 -11.87
CA VAL A 630 20.13 12.44 -11.71
C VAL A 630 21.20 12.58 -12.80
N ASP A 631 21.02 13.53 -13.72
CA ASP A 631 22.01 13.89 -14.75
C ASP A 631 22.88 15.07 -14.30
N LYS A 632 24.19 14.82 -14.11
CA LYS A 632 25.16 15.87 -13.72
C LYS A 632 25.28 17.02 -14.73
N ARG A 633 24.78 16.85 -15.95
CA ARG A 633 24.86 17.88 -17.02
C ARG A 633 23.72 18.89 -16.94
N LYS A 634 22.64 18.57 -16.23
CA LYS A 634 21.48 19.44 -16.06
C LYS A 634 21.62 20.20 -14.74
N ARG A 635 21.78 21.52 -14.82
CA ARG A 635 22.01 22.38 -13.64
C ARG A 635 20.73 22.66 -12.85
N ASP A 636 19.57 22.40 -13.43
CA ASP A 636 18.24 22.60 -12.87
C ASP A 636 17.71 21.38 -12.11
N GLU A 637 18.38 20.21 -12.22
CA GLU A 637 18.01 19.00 -11.47
C GLU A 637 18.72 18.98 -10.10
N VAL A 638 17.95 18.81 -9.02
CA VAL A 638 18.52 18.63 -7.68
C VAL A 638 19.05 17.21 -7.55
N ASP A 639 20.33 17.03 -7.21
CA ASP A 639 20.87 15.71 -6.85
C ASP A 639 20.28 15.22 -5.50
N TYR A 640 19.00 14.85 -5.51
CA TYR A 640 18.26 14.51 -4.32
C TYR A 640 18.73 13.19 -3.71
N VAL A 641 19.41 12.34 -4.49
CA VAL A 641 20.07 11.13 -3.97
C VAL A 641 21.18 11.53 -3.02
N THR A 642 22.07 12.43 -3.45
CA THR A 642 23.14 12.95 -2.59
C THR A 642 22.55 13.70 -1.41
N TRP A 643 21.55 14.55 -1.65
CA TRP A 643 20.88 15.35 -0.63
C TRP A 643 20.23 14.51 0.48
N VAL A 644 19.32 13.58 0.12
CA VAL A 644 18.63 12.72 1.10
C VAL A 644 19.63 11.80 1.79
N THR A 645 20.58 11.21 1.06
CA THR A 645 21.62 10.40 1.70
C THR A 645 22.41 11.21 2.74
N ALA A 646 22.80 12.43 2.40
CA ALA A 646 23.52 13.31 3.30
C ALA A 646 22.66 13.73 4.51
N HIS A 647 21.36 13.98 4.29
CA HIS A 647 20.39 14.29 5.34
C HIS A 647 20.28 13.14 6.35
N GLU A 648 20.11 11.91 5.87
CA GLU A 648 20.02 10.75 6.74
C GLU A 648 21.34 10.46 7.48
N VAL A 649 22.50 10.71 6.86
CA VAL A 649 23.80 10.61 7.56
C VAL A 649 23.94 11.72 8.61
N ALA A 650 23.45 12.92 8.35
CA ALA A 650 23.50 14.03 9.30
C ALA A 650 22.70 13.72 10.58
N HIS A 651 21.63 12.93 10.47
CA HIS A 651 20.87 12.49 11.65
C HIS A 651 21.71 11.69 12.66
N GLN A 652 22.84 11.13 12.25
CA GLN A 652 23.76 10.45 13.17
C GLN A 652 24.41 11.41 14.18
N TRP A 653 24.40 12.72 13.93
CA TRP A 653 24.67 13.78 14.90
C TRP A 653 23.34 14.36 15.43
N TRP A 654 22.44 14.74 14.52
CA TRP A 654 21.19 15.42 14.85
C TRP A 654 20.03 14.43 15.06
N ALA A 655 19.44 14.41 16.25
CA ALA A 655 18.57 13.38 16.84
C ALA A 655 19.31 12.23 17.54
N HIS A 656 20.42 11.71 17.02
CA HIS A 656 21.12 10.57 17.66
C HIS A 656 22.18 10.96 18.70
N GLN A 657 22.89 12.09 18.54
CA GLN A 657 23.76 12.65 19.58
C GLN A 657 23.10 13.82 20.30
N VAL A 658 22.50 14.73 19.52
CA VAL A 658 21.83 15.93 20.03
C VAL A 658 20.38 15.91 19.59
N ILE A 659 19.45 15.91 20.54
CA ILE A 659 18.01 15.92 20.26
C ILE A 659 17.31 16.97 21.10
N GLY A 660 16.32 17.64 20.51
CA GLY A 660 15.48 18.59 21.23
C GLY A 660 14.49 17.89 22.16
N GLY A 661 14.20 18.53 23.29
CA GLY A 661 13.06 18.16 24.13
C GLY A 661 11.73 18.33 23.36
N ASN A 662 10.64 17.69 23.77
CA ASN A 662 9.35 17.67 23.07
C ASN A 662 8.56 18.99 23.23
N VAL A 663 9.19 20.10 22.85
CA VAL A 663 8.69 21.48 22.96
C VAL A 663 8.79 22.21 21.62
N GLN A 664 8.15 23.36 21.50
CA GLN A 664 8.20 24.20 20.31
C GLN A 664 9.65 24.41 19.84
N GLY A 665 9.89 24.14 18.55
CA GLY A 665 11.23 24.23 17.96
C GLY A 665 12.10 22.99 18.12
N ALA A 666 11.61 21.89 18.72
CA ALA A 666 12.37 20.64 18.88
C ALA A 666 13.04 20.16 17.59
N THR A 667 12.28 20.17 16.50
CA THR A 667 12.73 19.69 15.18
C THR A 667 13.70 20.65 14.48
N LEU A 668 13.90 21.86 15.00
CA LEU A 668 14.97 22.74 14.51
C LEU A 668 16.35 22.12 14.79
N LEU A 669 16.52 21.45 15.93
CA LEU A 669 17.78 20.81 16.30
C LEU A 669 18.03 19.48 15.57
N SER A 670 17.00 18.82 15.06
CA SER A 670 17.13 17.56 14.34
C SER A 670 16.98 17.74 12.82
N GLU A 671 15.81 18.15 12.35
CA GLU A 671 15.46 18.22 10.93
C GLU A 671 16.11 19.42 10.23
N VAL A 672 16.08 20.62 10.84
CA VAL A 672 16.67 21.82 10.19
C VAL A 672 18.19 21.73 10.16
N LEU A 673 18.83 21.22 11.21
CA LEU A 673 20.28 20.99 11.20
C LEU A 673 20.68 19.86 10.24
N ALA A 674 19.91 18.77 10.14
CA ALA A 674 20.14 17.74 9.13
C ALA A 674 19.98 18.30 7.70
N GLN A 675 18.96 19.13 7.47
CA GLN A 675 18.74 19.83 6.20
C GLN A 675 19.89 20.78 5.85
N TYR A 676 20.34 21.60 6.81
CA TYR A 676 21.49 22.48 6.60
C TYR A 676 22.74 21.67 6.26
N SER A 677 22.97 20.59 7.00
CA SER A 677 24.11 19.69 6.82
C SER A 677 24.12 19.04 5.44
N SER A 678 22.97 18.61 4.93
CA SER A 678 22.86 18.01 3.59
C SER A 678 23.10 19.06 2.48
N LEU A 679 22.64 20.29 2.67
CA LEU A 679 22.91 21.40 1.76
C LEU A 679 24.40 21.77 1.68
N GLN A 680 25.14 21.71 2.80
CA GLN A 680 26.60 21.95 2.76
C GLN A 680 27.34 20.87 1.97
N VAL A 681 26.91 19.61 2.08
CA VAL A 681 27.46 18.51 1.28
C VAL A 681 27.14 18.68 -0.20
N LEU A 682 25.93 19.12 -0.54
CA LEU A 682 25.58 19.47 -1.92
C LEU A 682 26.43 20.62 -2.45
N ARG A 683 26.60 21.69 -1.66
CA ARG A 683 27.43 22.85 -2.02
C ARG A 683 28.87 22.45 -2.32
N ALA A 684 29.46 21.58 -1.50
CA ALA A 684 30.79 21.05 -1.74
C ALA A 684 30.86 20.15 -2.99
N SER A 685 29.76 19.50 -3.37
CA SER A 685 29.69 18.59 -4.51
C SER A 685 29.43 19.29 -5.85
N HIS A 686 28.68 20.40 -5.84
CA HIS A 686 28.13 21.03 -7.05
C HIS A 686 28.37 22.55 -7.15
N GLY A 687 28.87 23.21 -6.09
CA GLY A 687 29.05 24.67 -6.02
C GLY A 687 27.94 25.39 -5.25
N GLU A 688 28.02 26.73 -5.17
CA GLU A 688 27.08 27.57 -4.40
C GLU A 688 25.69 27.75 -5.01
N ALA A 689 25.55 27.54 -6.32
CA ALA A 689 24.37 27.91 -7.10
C ALA A 689 23.26 26.86 -7.08
#